data_AF-A0A815L246-F1
#
_entry.id   AF-A0A815L246-F1
#
_cell.length_a   1.000
_cell.length_b   1.000
_cell.length_c   1.000
_cell.angle_alpha   90.00
_cell.angle_beta   90.00
_cell.angle_gamma   90.00
#
_symmetry.space_group_name_H-M   'P 1'
#
loop_
_entity.id
_entity.type
_entity.pdbx_description
1 polymer ?
#
loop_
_entity_poly.entity_id
_entity_poly.type
_entity_poly.pdbx_seq_one_letter_code
_entity_poly.pdbx_strand_id
1 'polypeptide(L)'
;VDKKVLQWIRALQPVHRCAPKIFESILIHGHVMGKSYMEKLTQPKFVAHTSVQHNRVRTIIDSQFPAVQEQIKELILALVDIEFMKEKILKDDIQRKSTIVSREENALKHFLSEQNIQIIREKTIEIARDSIKLHQHQTGIGYEVDADVRTNQHVFSILGPHTGHYYGDVIIVFKPEIMLHPDTNFTIQAATFFPGGYAYKCRPWLTNPGSTPLRIEHFHSSKIHSTLDNYEYVTALELMGLAGRDRKTMNVGLQDIINYFLEVDSHQTVEVHLPQLIPLSYIDKIYVPKNVFESMNQKTQESKTKIFRNRFIVTDHEVDMNVNLGTLQGKPPDPSRSEYTSYVLKQLLDKVQERSDILLKTPNFHQGTYITVAAKQFITIPHTITQTHQHTVAVTNRQLSNNTVYLYFKVKNGDFMLILTNERMDPSQVQKNLIFLTCYISPMPSTTNLTSPNDYHETESYLNNLPPTTHAGVLQQKNHKASSNHFHKGCNTDDYVQYCLRIRYQTGQVSLIHVGVNSLYNHSTLEYKFSPQELDITKLEYIQIQTFTQTIPIENFFINFEPILELHAVIDKQFRTPIKINQEEDDDNDIPSNPPTGNKRQHKHQQQQYSNTTISAIAKSVIKTPSNVLPVDGVMRMTKNKPSIIQRFWNRLFDPKTTTLPLLPVLPTPIAPVQQVPQEQNQYVQQQQLPATQIQQQNPAQSTQHIPQPLPQPVMVVQQPIRENPPCKYSNNCRFQYTHPKADEHCQQYSHPCRYSELCRQRNNLQHCTHSIHYEHKVPTCPQDQQCQQKHNSLHRYEHRHTDFSDLLFPCKDGTQCQQKNSVEHSIKYSHGENIQLSTRNVSHSNSFKSQEDF
;
A
#
# COMPACT_ATOMS: atom_id res chain seq x y z
N VAL A 1 -3.24 -29.20 9.31
CA VAL A 1 -4.45 -28.65 8.65
C VAL A 1 -4.64 -29.39 7.34
N ASP A 2 -5.87 -29.71 6.93
CA ASP A 2 -6.16 -30.32 5.63
C ASP A 2 -5.91 -29.31 4.49
N LYS A 3 -5.28 -29.74 3.39
CA LYS A 3 -5.08 -28.94 2.16
C LYS A 3 -6.41 -28.33 1.66
N LYS A 4 -7.55 -29.03 1.84
CA LYS A 4 -8.87 -28.50 1.48
C LYS A 4 -9.25 -27.23 2.25
N VAL A 5 -8.90 -27.14 3.53
CA VAL A 5 -9.15 -25.93 4.34
C VAL A 5 -8.28 -24.77 3.85
N LEU A 6 -7.00 -25.03 3.55
CA LEU A 6 -6.07 -24.03 3.04
C LEU A 6 -6.54 -23.47 1.68
N GLN A 7 -6.93 -24.33 0.72
CA GLN A 7 -7.42 -23.89 -0.59
C GLN A 7 -8.81 -23.23 -0.50
N TRP A 8 -9.67 -23.62 0.44
CA TRP A 8 -10.96 -22.93 0.67
C TRP A 8 -10.73 -21.51 1.18
N ILE A 9 -9.80 -21.29 2.11
CA ILE A 9 -9.46 -19.96 2.62
C ILE A 9 -8.90 -19.07 1.50
N ARG A 10 -8.00 -19.60 0.65
CA ARG A 10 -7.48 -18.88 -0.54
C ARG A 10 -8.54 -18.62 -1.61
N ALA A 11 -9.66 -19.34 -1.59
CA ALA A 11 -10.80 -19.17 -2.49
C ALA A 11 -11.86 -18.17 -1.99
N LEU A 12 -11.74 -17.67 -0.75
CA LEU A 12 -12.67 -16.70 -0.17
C LEU A 12 -12.59 -15.34 -0.88
N GLN A 13 -13.71 -14.61 -0.83
CA GLN A 13 -13.84 -13.26 -1.36
C GLN A 13 -14.30 -12.30 -0.26
N PRO A 14 -13.82 -11.05 -0.23
CA PRO A 14 -14.41 -10.03 0.61
C PRO A 14 -15.84 -9.71 0.17
N VAL A 15 -16.79 -9.76 1.10
CA VAL A 15 -18.20 -9.46 0.90
C VAL A 15 -18.61 -8.29 1.78
N HIS A 16 -19.13 -7.25 1.15
CA HIS A 16 -19.66 -6.04 1.78
C HIS A 16 -21.19 -6.02 1.68
N ARG A 17 -21.84 -5.40 2.66
CA ARG A 17 -23.29 -5.13 2.65
C ARG A 17 -23.53 -3.64 2.81
N CYS A 18 -24.52 -3.11 2.09
CA CYS A 18 -24.90 -1.71 2.20
C CYS A 18 -26.40 -1.48 1.98
N ALA A 19 -26.89 -0.32 2.43
CA ALA A 19 -28.23 0.16 2.13
C ALA A 19 -28.32 0.64 0.66
N PRO A 20 -29.50 0.60 0.02
CA PRO A 20 -29.67 0.97 -1.39
C PRO A 20 -29.14 2.37 -1.73
N LYS A 21 -29.41 3.35 -0.86
CA LYS A 21 -28.91 4.74 -1.02
C LYS A 21 -27.37 4.82 -1.08
N ILE A 22 -26.68 4.06 -0.25
CA ILE A 22 -25.20 3.98 -0.28
C ILE A 22 -24.72 3.33 -1.59
N PHE A 23 -25.43 2.32 -2.08
CA PHE A 23 -25.11 1.71 -3.37
C PHE A 23 -25.29 2.69 -4.55
N GLU A 24 -26.34 3.53 -4.54
CA GLU A 24 -26.49 4.60 -5.55
C GLU A 24 -25.29 5.56 -5.53
N SER A 25 -24.86 5.99 -4.34
CA SER A 25 -23.71 6.87 -4.18
C SER A 25 -22.39 6.25 -4.66
N ILE A 26 -22.20 4.94 -4.45
CA ILE A 26 -21.08 4.16 -4.99
C ILE A 26 -21.04 4.23 -6.54
N LEU A 27 -22.20 4.29 -7.21
CA LEU A 27 -22.26 4.45 -8.67
C LEU A 27 -22.07 5.90 -9.13
N ILE A 28 -22.47 6.88 -8.32
CA ILE A 28 -22.32 8.30 -8.62
C ILE A 28 -20.84 8.71 -8.55
N HIS A 29 -20.17 8.33 -7.45
CA HIS A 29 -18.74 8.55 -7.23
C HIS A 29 -17.84 7.63 -8.08
N GLY A 30 -18.31 6.44 -8.44
CA GLY A 30 -17.57 5.50 -9.28
C GLY A 30 -16.58 4.60 -8.51
N HIS A 31 -16.73 4.53 -7.18
CA HIS A 31 -15.92 3.69 -6.29
C HIS A 31 -16.67 3.41 -4.98
N VAL A 32 -16.33 2.30 -4.32
CA VAL A 32 -16.65 2.09 -2.90
C VAL A 32 -15.69 2.92 -2.06
N MET A 33 -16.12 3.40 -0.90
CA MET A 33 -15.36 4.36 -0.07
C MET A 33 -15.51 4.10 1.43
N GLY A 34 -14.42 4.24 2.18
CA GLY A 34 -14.40 4.13 3.63
C GLY A 34 -15.05 5.32 4.35
N LYS A 35 -15.47 5.13 5.60
CA LYS A 35 -16.22 6.13 6.40
C LYS A 35 -15.51 7.50 6.47
N SER A 36 -14.21 7.53 6.72
CA SER A 36 -13.42 8.78 6.78
C SER A 36 -13.13 9.44 5.43
N TYR A 37 -13.48 8.79 4.32
CA TYR A 37 -13.58 9.44 3.01
C TYR A 37 -14.94 10.14 2.88
N MET A 38 -16.03 9.44 3.24
CA MET A 38 -17.39 10.01 3.25
C MET A 38 -17.51 11.23 4.17
N GLU A 39 -16.83 11.23 5.32
CA GLU A 39 -16.76 12.38 6.25
C GLU A 39 -16.13 13.63 5.60
N LYS A 40 -15.18 13.47 4.67
CA LYS A 40 -14.54 14.57 3.93
C LYS A 40 -15.42 15.13 2.81
N LEU A 41 -16.45 14.41 2.37
CA LEU A 41 -17.45 14.91 1.40
C LEU A 41 -18.27 16.09 1.94
N THR A 42 -18.13 16.42 3.23
CA THR A 42 -18.60 17.68 3.83
C THR A 42 -17.88 18.93 3.30
N GLN A 43 -16.72 18.79 2.65
CA GLN A 43 -15.85 19.91 2.28
C GLN A 43 -15.91 20.17 0.77
N PRO A 44 -16.39 21.36 0.31
CA PRO A 44 -16.53 21.66 -1.12
C PRO A 44 -15.26 21.41 -1.95
N LYS A 45 -14.09 21.80 -1.42
CA LYS A 45 -12.79 21.57 -2.08
C LYS A 45 -12.45 20.08 -2.25
N PHE A 46 -12.85 19.23 -1.31
CA PHE A 46 -12.62 17.78 -1.38
C PHE A 46 -13.59 17.13 -2.38
N VAL A 47 -14.84 17.59 -2.44
CA VAL A 47 -15.83 17.16 -3.44
C VAL A 47 -15.44 17.62 -4.85
N ALA A 48 -14.84 18.80 -5.01
CA ALA A 48 -14.27 19.26 -6.27
C ALA A 48 -13.10 18.35 -6.71
N HIS A 49 -12.17 18.03 -5.81
CA HIS A 49 -11.09 17.07 -6.08
C HIS A 49 -11.62 15.67 -6.44
N THR A 50 -12.67 15.20 -5.74
CA THR A 50 -13.37 13.93 -6.05
C THR A 50 -13.99 13.96 -7.44
N SER A 51 -14.60 15.08 -7.83
CA SER A 51 -15.20 15.27 -9.16
C SER A 51 -14.15 15.26 -10.28
N VAL A 52 -12.96 15.83 -10.04
CA VAL A 52 -11.80 15.73 -10.96
C VAL A 52 -11.35 14.29 -11.16
N GLN A 53 -11.33 13.47 -10.10
CA GLN A 53 -10.88 12.06 -10.18
C GLN A 53 -11.94 11.09 -10.73
N HIS A 54 -13.22 11.47 -10.81
CA HIS A 54 -14.25 10.61 -11.40
C HIS A 54 -13.95 10.32 -12.87
N ASN A 55 -13.86 9.04 -13.24
CA ASN A 55 -13.34 8.56 -14.52
C ASN A 55 -13.77 9.38 -15.76
N ARG A 56 -15.08 9.62 -15.98
CA ARG A 56 -15.57 10.38 -17.17
C ARG A 56 -15.11 11.85 -17.22
N VAL A 57 -14.75 12.44 -16.08
CA VAL A 57 -14.20 13.80 -16.00
C VAL A 57 -12.68 13.73 -16.17
N ARG A 58 -12.03 12.80 -15.47
CA ARG A 58 -10.58 12.55 -15.60
C ARG A 58 -10.15 12.22 -17.02
N THR A 59 -10.87 11.38 -17.77
CA THR A 59 -10.56 11.08 -19.19
C THR A 59 -10.56 12.35 -20.06
N ILE A 60 -11.37 13.36 -19.72
CA ILE A 60 -11.36 14.65 -20.41
C ILE A 60 -10.12 15.44 -19.96
N ILE A 61 -9.92 15.62 -18.65
CA ILE A 61 -8.80 16.42 -18.09
C ILE A 61 -7.42 15.89 -18.52
N ASP A 62 -7.19 14.58 -18.41
CA ASP A 62 -5.90 13.93 -18.73
C ASP A 62 -5.55 14.03 -20.22
N SER A 63 -6.52 14.37 -21.10
CA SER A 63 -6.30 14.64 -22.53
C SER A 63 -5.91 16.09 -22.86
N GLN A 64 -5.91 17.00 -21.86
CA GLN A 64 -5.70 18.43 -22.06
C GLN A 64 -4.36 18.92 -21.52
N PHE A 65 -3.84 20.01 -22.08
CA PHE A 65 -2.64 20.68 -21.60
C PHE A 65 -2.90 21.44 -20.27
N PRO A 66 -1.87 21.63 -19.40
CA PRO A 66 -2.09 22.03 -18.00
C PRO A 66 -2.93 23.30 -17.77
N ALA A 67 -2.81 24.32 -18.63
CA ALA A 67 -3.60 25.55 -18.50
C ALA A 67 -5.12 25.32 -18.61
N VAL A 68 -5.55 24.39 -19.47
CA VAL A 68 -6.96 23.97 -19.59
C VAL A 68 -7.35 23.06 -18.43
N GLN A 69 -6.43 22.23 -17.92
CA GLN A 69 -6.71 21.43 -16.71
C GLN A 69 -7.03 22.31 -15.49
N GLU A 70 -6.32 23.43 -15.29
CA GLU A 70 -6.64 24.39 -14.21
C GLU A 70 -7.99 25.11 -14.43
N GLN A 71 -8.30 25.53 -15.66
CA GLN A 71 -9.63 26.09 -15.98
C GLN A 71 -10.77 25.11 -15.70
N ILE A 72 -10.59 23.82 -16.02
CA ILE A 72 -11.56 22.78 -15.67
C ILE A 72 -11.68 22.62 -14.14
N LYS A 73 -10.58 22.68 -13.39
CA LYS A 73 -10.60 22.61 -11.91
C LYS A 73 -11.35 23.80 -11.28
N GLU A 74 -11.15 25.01 -11.78
CA GLU A 74 -11.88 26.21 -11.32
C GLU A 74 -13.38 26.14 -11.66
N LEU A 75 -13.75 25.68 -12.86
CA LEU A 75 -15.15 25.40 -13.23
C LEU A 75 -15.78 24.38 -12.26
N ILE A 76 -15.10 23.26 -12.01
CA ILE A 76 -15.56 22.21 -11.11
C ILE A 76 -15.75 22.77 -9.69
N LEU A 77 -14.78 23.53 -9.16
CA LEU A 77 -14.88 24.13 -7.83
C LEU A 77 -16.06 25.11 -7.74
N ALA A 78 -16.26 25.97 -8.74
CA ALA A 78 -17.37 26.91 -8.76
C ALA A 78 -18.75 26.22 -8.84
N LEU A 79 -18.85 25.10 -9.57
CA LEU A 79 -20.07 24.28 -9.63
C LEU A 79 -20.38 23.58 -8.29
N VAL A 80 -19.38 23.00 -7.62
CA VAL A 80 -19.57 22.40 -6.29
C VAL A 80 -19.98 23.45 -5.27
N ASP A 81 -19.28 24.59 -5.24
CA ASP A 81 -19.57 25.72 -4.35
C ASP A 81 -21.04 26.20 -4.48
N ILE A 82 -21.59 26.27 -5.69
CA ILE A 82 -22.99 26.65 -5.94
C ILE A 82 -23.98 25.63 -5.33
N GLU A 83 -23.74 24.33 -5.48
CA GLU A 83 -24.64 23.31 -4.91
C GLU A 83 -24.56 23.29 -3.37
N PHE A 84 -23.37 23.52 -2.78
CA PHE A 84 -23.20 23.67 -1.33
C PHE A 84 -23.81 24.97 -0.76
N MET A 85 -23.93 26.03 -1.55
CA MET A 85 -24.65 27.25 -1.16
C MET A 85 -26.17 27.10 -1.19
N LYS A 86 -26.73 26.36 -2.16
CA LYS A 86 -28.18 26.07 -2.23
C LYS A 86 -28.67 25.39 -0.95
N GLU A 87 -27.89 24.44 -0.45
CA GLU A 87 -28.13 23.71 0.80
C GLU A 87 -27.63 24.47 2.06
N LYS A 88 -27.18 25.72 1.90
CA LYS A 88 -26.73 26.64 2.97
C LYS A 88 -25.52 26.16 3.80
N ILE A 89 -24.80 25.15 3.31
CA ILE A 89 -23.58 24.61 3.94
C ILE A 89 -22.42 25.59 3.76
N LEU A 90 -22.32 26.21 2.58
CA LEU A 90 -21.35 27.27 2.27
C LEU A 90 -22.03 28.65 2.27
N LYS A 91 -21.33 29.68 2.78
CA LYS A 91 -21.80 31.07 2.85
C LYS A 91 -20.89 32.00 2.04
N ASP A 92 -21.26 32.26 0.80
CA ASP A 92 -20.69 33.24 -0.15
C ASP A 92 -21.79 33.56 -1.18
N ASP A 93 -21.52 34.42 -2.16
CA ASP A 93 -22.52 34.83 -3.16
C ASP A 93 -22.66 33.83 -4.34
N ILE A 94 -23.86 33.29 -4.51
CA ILE A 94 -24.24 32.41 -5.64
C ILE A 94 -24.11 33.15 -6.98
N GLN A 95 -24.39 34.45 -7.05
CA GLN A 95 -24.35 35.22 -8.30
C GLN A 95 -22.89 35.42 -8.78
N ARG A 96 -21.99 35.74 -7.86
CA ARG A 96 -20.53 35.75 -8.06
C ARG A 96 -20.02 34.41 -8.58
N LYS A 97 -20.39 33.29 -7.97
CA LYS A 97 -19.99 31.95 -8.44
C LYS A 97 -20.59 31.60 -9.81
N SER A 98 -21.85 31.97 -10.05
CA SER A 98 -22.51 31.76 -11.34
C SER A 98 -21.85 32.55 -12.48
N THR A 99 -21.32 33.74 -12.16
CA THR A 99 -20.47 34.54 -13.07
C THR A 99 -19.15 33.82 -13.39
N ILE A 100 -18.50 33.17 -12.42
CA ILE A 100 -17.29 32.38 -12.64
C ILE A 100 -17.59 31.16 -13.54
N VAL A 101 -18.64 30.39 -13.27
CA VAL A 101 -19.06 29.27 -14.13
C VAL A 101 -19.26 29.72 -15.57
N SER A 102 -19.99 30.83 -15.77
CA SER A 102 -20.23 31.40 -17.10
C SER A 102 -18.95 31.86 -17.81
N ARG A 103 -17.95 32.31 -17.05
CA ARG A 103 -16.64 32.72 -17.58
C ARG A 103 -15.81 31.51 -18.01
N GLU A 104 -15.65 30.51 -17.14
CA GLU A 104 -14.84 29.33 -17.45
C GLU A 104 -15.46 28.48 -18.56
N GLU A 105 -16.78 28.30 -18.59
CA GLU A 105 -17.44 27.55 -19.68
C GLU A 105 -17.24 28.24 -21.03
N ASN A 106 -17.30 29.57 -21.10
CA ASN A 106 -17.05 30.30 -22.33
C ASN A 106 -15.58 30.24 -22.76
N ALA A 107 -14.62 30.25 -21.82
CA ALA A 107 -13.20 30.03 -22.14
C ALA A 107 -12.95 28.60 -22.66
N LEU A 108 -13.54 27.60 -22.00
CA LEU A 108 -13.34 26.18 -22.32
C LEU A 108 -13.94 25.76 -23.66
N LYS A 109 -14.95 26.45 -24.20
CA LYS A 109 -15.49 26.22 -25.56
C LYS A 109 -14.46 26.33 -26.68
N HIS A 110 -13.33 27.00 -26.44
CA HIS A 110 -12.22 27.09 -27.41
C HIS A 110 -11.34 25.82 -27.43
N PHE A 111 -11.46 24.93 -26.46
CA PHE A 111 -10.58 23.76 -26.26
C PHE A 111 -11.34 22.44 -26.11
N LEU A 112 -12.58 22.49 -25.59
CA LEU A 112 -13.45 21.35 -25.35
C LEU A 112 -14.72 21.43 -26.21
N SER A 113 -15.22 20.28 -26.64
CA SER A 113 -16.56 20.20 -27.22
C SER A 113 -17.63 20.52 -26.16
N GLU A 114 -18.77 21.06 -26.60
CA GLU A 114 -19.96 21.27 -25.74
C GLU A 114 -20.36 19.99 -24.98
N GLN A 115 -20.19 18.82 -25.62
CA GLN A 115 -20.42 17.52 -24.98
C GLN A 115 -19.47 17.27 -23.82
N ASN A 116 -18.18 17.59 -23.95
CA ASN A 116 -17.20 17.41 -22.86
C ASN A 116 -17.49 18.39 -21.70
N ILE A 117 -17.81 19.65 -21.99
CA ILE A 117 -18.20 20.65 -20.98
C ILE A 117 -19.46 20.18 -20.23
N GLN A 118 -20.49 19.72 -20.97
CA GLN A 118 -21.71 19.19 -20.38
C GLN A 118 -21.45 17.94 -19.51
N ILE A 119 -20.54 17.03 -19.91
CA ILE A 119 -20.15 15.88 -19.09
C ILE A 119 -19.48 16.31 -17.78
N ILE A 120 -18.58 17.30 -17.81
CA ILE A 120 -17.96 17.88 -16.61
C ILE A 120 -19.04 18.48 -15.70
N ARG A 121 -19.93 19.30 -16.27
CA ARG A 121 -21.01 19.99 -15.55
C ARG A 121 -21.98 19.02 -14.89
N GLU A 122 -22.52 18.06 -15.65
CA GLU A 122 -23.43 17.03 -15.16
C GLU A 122 -22.82 16.22 -14.03
N LYS A 123 -21.59 15.72 -14.22
CA LYS A 123 -20.97 14.84 -13.22
C LYS A 123 -20.55 15.58 -11.94
N THR A 124 -20.09 16.82 -12.06
CA THR A 124 -19.78 17.65 -10.89
C THR A 124 -21.04 17.94 -10.06
N ILE A 125 -22.14 18.32 -10.71
CA ILE A 125 -23.42 18.58 -10.02
C ILE A 125 -23.99 17.29 -9.40
N GLU A 126 -23.86 16.14 -10.09
CA GLU A 126 -24.30 14.84 -9.58
C GLU A 126 -23.53 14.44 -8.32
N ILE A 127 -22.20 14.50 -8.36
CA ILE A 127 -21.30 14.16 -7.23
C ILE A 127 -21.49 15.14 -6.07
N ALA A 128 -21.67 16.43 -6.34
CA ALA A 128 -21.91 17.43 -5.30
C ALA A 128 -23.23 17.19 -4.55
N ARG A 129 -24.33 16.94 -5.28
CA ARG A 129 -25.63 16.64 -4.67
C ARG A 129 -25.62 15.34 -3.86
N ASP A 130 -24.93 14.33 -4.35
CA ASP A 130 -24.81 13.06 -3.64
C ASP A 130 -23.94 13.16 -2.38
N SER A 131 -22.81 13.88 -2.46
CA SER A 131 -21.96 14.24 -1.31
C SER A 131 -22.76 14.92 -0.19
N ILE A 132 -23.65 15.87 -0.54
CA ILE A 132 -24.51 16.54 0.43
C ILE A 132 -25.57 15.58 1.01
N LYS A 133 -26.21 14.74 0.18
CA LYS A 133 -27.18 13.74 0.65
C LYS A 133 -26.55 12.75 1.63
N LEU A 134 -25.34 12.26 1.35
CA LEU A 134 -24.57 11.37 2.23
C LEU A 134 -24.25 12.03 3.58
N HIS A 135 -23.92 13.32 3.57
CA HIS A 135 -23.71 14.07 4.81
C HIS A 135 -25.00 14.23 5.63
N GLN A 136 -26.12 14.57 4.97
CA GLN A 136 -27.43 14.71 5.60
C GLN A 136 -28.00 13.37 6.13
N HIS A 137 -27.63 12.23 5.51
CA HIS A 137 -28.17 10.90 5.82
C HIS A 137 -27.06 9.90 6.12
N GLN A 138 -26.22 10.21 7.12
CA GLN A 138 -25.11 9.34 7.52
C GLN A 138 -25.62 7.94 7.91
N THR A 139 -25.12 6.93 7.20
CA THR A 139 -25.42 5.51 7.42
C THR A 139 -24.15 4.69 7.20
N GLY A 140 -24.18 3.40 7.58
CA GLY A 140 -22.99 2.53 7.59
C GLY A 140 -22.19 2.63 8.88
N ILE A 141 -20.95 2.14 8.85
CA ILE A 141 -20.06 2.06 10.02
C ILE A 141 -19.65 3.47 10.50
N GLY A 142 -19.62 3.63 11.80
CA GLY A 142 -19.39 4.92 12.48
C GLY A 142 -19.48 4.79 13.99
N TYR A 143 -19.04 3.66 14.55
CA TYR A 143 -18.89 3.52 15.99
C TYR A 143 -17.60 4.25 16.38
N GLU A 144 -17.60 4.99 17.49
CA GLU A 144 -16.50 5.91 17.83
C GLU A 144 -15.14 5.18 17.90
N VAL A 145 -15.15 3.93 18.36
CA VAL A 145 -14.00 3.02 18.44
C VAL A 145 -13.37 2.74 17.08
N ASP A 146 -14.09 2.83 15.96
CA ASP A 146 -13.53 2.64 14.60
C ASP A 146 -12.48 3.70 14.24
N ALA A 147 -12.50 4.86 14.91
CA ALA A 147 -11.44 5.86 14.80
C ALA A 147 -10.19 5.44 15.59
N ASP A 148 -10.36 4.88 16.80
CA ASP A 148 -9.26 4.41 17.66
C ASP A 148 -8.45 3.29 17.01
N VAL A 149 -9.13 2.31 16.40
CA VAL A 149 -8.49 1.21 15.64
C VAL A 149 -8.25 1.54 14.16
N ARG A 150 -8.61 2.76 13.73
CA ARG A 150 -8.49 3.28 12.35
C ARG A 150 -9.23 2.47 11.26
N THR A 151 -10.17 1.60 11.62
CA THR A 151 -11.03 0.88 10.65
C THR A 151 -11.91 1.83 9.84
N ASN A 152 -12.23 3.01 10.37
CA ASN A 152 -12.89 4.08 9.59
C ASN A 152 -12.07 4.58 8.38
N GLN A 153 -10.79 4.23 8.26
CA GLN A 153 -9.93 4.54 7.11
C GLN A 153 -10.06 3.53 5.96
N HIS A 154 -10.74 2.41 6.19
CA HIS A 154 -10.87 1.28 5.26
C HIS A 154 -12.31 1.10 4.75
N VAL A 155 -12.49 0.30 3.70
CA VAL A 155 -13.79 -0.29 3.36
C VAL A 155 -13.93 -1.61 4.12
N PHE A 156 -14.91 -1.70 5.02
CA PHE A 156 -15.23 -2.92 5.75
C PHE A 156 -15.80 -4.01 4.83
N SER A 157 -15.45 -5.26 5.08
CA SER A 157 -16.03 -6.46 4.47
C SER A 157 -15.85 -7.67 5.37
N ILE A 158 -16.53 -8.78 5.08
CA ILE A 158 -16.27 -10.10 5.67
C ILE A 158 -15.55 -10.98 4.65
N LEU A 159 -14.54 -11.74 5.06
CA LEU A 159 -13.88 -12.70 4.16
C LEU A 159 -14.74 -13.98 4.05
N GLY A 160 -15.59 -14.04 3.03
CA GLY A 160 -16.52 -15.16 2.82
C GLY A 160 -17.99 -14.81 3.11
N PRO A 161 -18.82 -15.78 3.54
CA PRO A 161 -20.26 -15.61 3.70
C PRO A 161 -20.63 -14.55 4.77
N HIS A 162 -21.26 -13.44 4.34
CA HIS A 162 -21.60 -12.32 5.22
C HIS A 162 -23.07 -12.39 5.72
N THR A 163 -23.25 -12.81 6.98
CA THR A 163 -24.54 -12.96 7.69
C THR A 163 -25.18 -11.65 8.18
N GLY A 164 -24.39 -10.58 8.34
CA GLY A 164 -24.77 -9.32 8.98
C GLY A 164 -25.73 -8.43 8.18
N HIS A 165 -27.01 -8.82 8.14
CA HIS A 165 -28.10 -8.13 7.44
C HIS A 165 -28.32 -6.66 7.87
N TYR A 166 -27.92 -6.28 9.08
CA TYR A 166 -28.09 -4.93 9.65
C TYR A 166 -27.31 -3.82 8.89
N TYR A 167 -26.36 -4.19 8.02
CA TYR A 167 -25.74 -3.23 7.07
C TYR A 167 -26.57 -2.98 5.79
N GLY A 168 -27.55 -3.84 5.49
CA GLY A 168 -28.43 -3.72 4.34
C GLY A 168 -28.50 -4.97 3.44
N ASP A 169 -29.45 -4.90 2.52
CA ASP A 169 -29.84 -6.00 1.63
C ASP A 169 -29.11 -6.00 0.27
N VAL A 170 -28.35 -4.93 -0.07
CA VAL A 170 -27.43 -4.94 -1.21
C VAL A 170 -26.12 -5.61 -0.81
N ILE A 171 -25.78 -6.73 -1.46
CA ILE A 171 -24.57 -7.51 -1.18
C ILE A 171 -23.58 -7.33 -2.33
N ILE A 172 -22.40 -6.77 -2.04
CA ILE A 172 -21.30 -6.57 -2.99
C ILE A 172 -20.22 -7.60 -2.70
N VAL A 173 -19.84 -8.39 -3.70
CA VAL A 173 -18.72 -9.35 -3.64
C VAL A 173 -17.55 -8.77 -4.41
N PHE A 174 -16.39 -8.61 -3.75
CA PHE A 174 -15.18 -8.18 -4.41
C PHE A 174 -14.38 -9.35 -4.98
N LYS A 175 -13.67 -9.10 -6.08
CA LYS A 175 -12.68 -10.01 -6.65
C LYS A 175 -11.61 -10.34 -5.60
N PRO A 176 -11.17 -11.62 -5.46
CA PRO A 176 -10.20 -12.01 -4.41
C PRO A 176 -8.87 -11.25 -4.50
N GLU A 177 -8.47 -10.78 -5.68
CA GLU A 177 -7.25 -10.01 -5.93
C GLU A 177 -7.14 -8.72 -5.08
N ILE A 178 -8.25 -8.16 -4.57
CA ILE A 178 -8.20 -7.00 -3.65
C ILE A 178 -7.51 -7.35 -2.31
N MET A 179 -7.45 -8.63 -1.93
CA MET A 179 -6.74 -9.11 -0.74
C MET A 179 -5.21 -9.00 -0.85
N LEU A 180 -4.71 -8.77 -2.07
CA LEU A 180 -3.29 -8.60 -2.38
C LEU A 180 -2.86 -7.12 -2.45
N HIS A 181 -3.79 -6.17 -2.33
CA HIS A 181 -3.47 -4.74 -2.25
C HIS A 181 -2.79 -4.41 -0.90
N PRO A 182 -1.73 -3.59 -0.84
CA PRO A 182 -0.94 -3.38 0.38
C PRO A 182 -1.71 -2.77 1.57
N ASP A 183 -2.74 -1.95 1.31
CA ASP A 183 -3.62 -1.43 2.36
C ASP A 183 -4.61 -2.48 2.92
N THR A 184 -4.79 -3.62 2.24
CA THR A 184 -5.75 -4.66 2.66
C THR A 184 -5.19 -5.51 3.79
N ASN A 185 -5.96 -5.64 4.85
CA ASN A 185 -5.62 -6.45 6.01
C ASN A 185 -6.89 -6.99 6.68
N PHE A 186 -6.79 -8.08 7.44
CA PHE A 186 -7.94 -8.73 8.06
C PHE A 186 -7.63 -9.30 9.45
N THR A 187 -8.66 -9.57 10.24
CA THR A 187 -8.57 -10.16 11.60
C THR A 187 -9.65 -11.22 11.80
N ILE A 188 -9.34 -12.27 12.58
CA ILE A 188 -10.24 -13.43 12.82
C ILE A 188 -11.31 -13.15 13.88
N GLN A 189 -11.86 -11.94 13.81
CA GLN A 189 -13.02 -11.36 14.49
C GLN A 189 -12.99 -9.85 14.19
N ALA A 190 -14.01 -9.12 14.64
CA ALA A 190 -14.08 -7.68 14.44
C ALA A 190 -13.00 -6.89 15.19
N ALA A 191 -12.55 -5.79 14.58
CA ALA A 191 -11.56 -4.90 15.16
C ALA A 191 -12.03 -4.27 16.47
N THR A 192 -13.29 -3.84 16.51
CA THR A 192 -13.95 -3.20 17.65
C THR A 192 -14.08 -4.11 18.88
N PHE A 193 -13.95 -5.44 18.71
CA PHE A 193 -13.91 -6.39 19.83
C PHE A 193 -12.63 -6.29 20.66
N PHE A 194 -11.53 -5.78 20.12
CA PHE A 194 -10.27 -5.66 20.84
C PHE A 194 -10.33 -4.58 21.93
N PRO A 195 -10.66 -3.30 21.67
CA PRO A 195 -10.74 -2.27 22.71
C PRO A 195 -11.68 -2.64 23.87
N GLY A 196 -12.90 -3.09 23.55
CA GLY A 196 -13.88 -3.56 24.53
C GLY A 196 -13.48 -4.85 25.28
N GLY A 197 -12.41 -5.53 24.86
CA GLY A 197 -11.92 -6.76 25.47
C GLY A 197 -12.80 -7.99 25.21
N TYR A 198 -13.75 -7.91 24.28
CA TYR A 198 -14.59 -9.03 23.86
C TYR A 198 -13.78 -10.06 23.06
N ALA A 199 -12.72 -9.60 22.36
CA ALA A 199 -11.74 -10.42 21.65
C ALA A 199 -11.23 -11.63 22.47
N TYR A 200 -10.92 -11.39 23.75
CA TYR A 200 -10.36 -12.38 24.68
C TYR A 200 -11.41 -13.34 25.25
N LYS A 201 -12.70 -13.06 25.03
CA LYS A 201 -13.82 -13.96 25.35
C LYS A 201 -14.08 -14.91 24.17
N CYS A 202 -14.02 -14.40 22.94
CA CYS A 202 -14.21 -15.19 21.71
C CYS A 202 -13.04 -16.15 21.45
N ARG A 203 -11.81 -15.66 21.60
CA ARG A 203 -10.54 -16.37 21.38
C ARG A 203 -9.79 -16.54 22.72
N PRO A 204 -10.18 -17.51 23.57
CA PRO A 204 -9.64 -17.68 24.93
C PRO A 204 -8.16 -18.12 25.01
N TRP A 205 -7.50 -18.36 23.87
CA TRP A 205 -6.05 -18.54 23.77
C TRP A 205 -5.28 -17.20 23.73
N LEU A 206 -5.96 -16.06 23.57
CA LEU A 206 -5.35 -14.74 23.66
C LEU A 206 -5.24 -14.28 25.12
N THR A 207 -4.05 -13.85 25.53
CA THR A 207 -3.87 -13.14 26.80
C THR A 207 -4.39 -11.70 26.66
N ASN A 208 -5.26 -11.26 27.58
CA ASN A 208 -5.74 -9.87 27.62
C ASN A 208 -4.66 -8.95 28.22
N PRO A 209 -4.11 -7.97 27.48
CA PRO A 209 -3.05 -7.09 27.97
C PRO A 209 -3.54 -6.00 28.92
N GLY A 210 -4.80 -6.05 29.36
CA GLY A 210 -5.34 -5.20 30.42
C GLY A 210 -6.01 -3.94 29.87
N SER A 211 -5.25 -2.89 29.56
CA SER A 211 -5.76 -1.56 29.23
C SER A 211 -6.19 -1.40 27.76
N THR A 212 -7.11 -0.47 27.47
CA THR A 212 -7.61 -0.22 26.12
C THR A 212 -6.51 0.10 25.10
N PRO A 213 -5.50 0.96 25.38
CA PRO A 213 -4.40 1.22 24.44
C PRO A 213 -3.60 -0.04 24.09
N LEU A 214 -3.27 -0.89 25.07
CA LEU A 214 -2.54 -2.14 24.82
C LEU A 214 -3.40 -3.17 24.04
N ARG A 215 -4.73 -3.09 24.16
CA ARG A 215 -5.64 -3.89 23.31
C ARG A 215 -5.72 -3.37 21.87
N ILE A 216 -5.60 -2.06 21.65
CA ILE A 216 -5.51 -1.46 20.31
C ILE A 216 -4.17 -1.83 19.66
N GLU A 217 -3.07 -1.76 20.41
CA GLU A 217 -1.75 -2.25 19.97
C GLU A 217 -1.80 -3.74 19.57
N HIS A 218 -2.40 -4.58 20.42
CA HIS A 218 -2.60 -6.00 20.12
C HIS A 218 -3.55 -6.26 18.93
N PHE A 219 -4.54 -5.40 18.68
CA PHE A 219 -5.30 -5.44 17.43
C PHE A 219 -4.37 -5.24 16.22
N HIS A 220 -3.57 -4.17 16.22
CA HIS A 220 -2.66 -3.86 15.12
C HIS A 220 -1.62 -4.96 14.88
N SER A 221 -1.09 -5.59 15.93
CA SER A 221 -0.16 -6.73 15.80
C SER A 221 -0.83 -8.07 15.44
N SER A 222 -2.17 -8.16 15.51
CA SER A 222 -2.94 -9.36 15.15
C SER A 222 -3.45 -9.38 13.70
N LYS A 223 -3.15 -8.32 12.93
CA LYS A 223 -3.57 -8.17 11.52
C LYS A 223 -2.84 -9.17 10.62
N ILE A 224 -3.59 -9.78 9.71
CA ILE A 224 -3.09 -10.69 8.66
C ILE A 224 -3.34 -10.03 7.29
N HIS A 225 -2.51 -10.31 6.29
CA HIS A 225 -2.65 -9.85 4.91
C HIS A 225 -2.35 -11.03 3.98
N SER A 226 -3.14 -11.21 2.91
CA SER A 226 -3.03 -12.38 2.02
C SER A 226 -1.81 -12.40 1.11
N THR A 227 -0.91 -11.43 1.21
CA THR A 227 0.45 -11.53 0.67
C THR A 227 1.37 -12.35 1.57
N LEU A 228 1.11 -12.42 2.89
CA LEU A 228 2.00 -13.08 3.85
C LEU A 228 2.04 -14.60 3.64
N ASP A 229 3.24 -15.18 3.68
CA ASP A 229 3.42 -16.62 3.56
C ASP A 229 2.66 -17.36 4.68
N ASN A 230 2.00 -18.46 4.32
CA ASN A 230 1.16 -19.26 5.22
C ASN A 230 -0.01 -18.49 5.88
N TYR A 231 -0.47 -17.35 5.33
CA TYR A 231 -1.63 -16.62 5.87
C TYR A 231 -2.85 -17.53 6.03
N GLU A 232 -3.10 -18.41 5.06
CA GLU A 232 -4.23 -19.33 5.11
C GLU A 232 -4.08 -20.43 6.17
N TYR A 233 -2.85 -20.78 6.56
CA TYR A 233 -2.59 -21.72 7.65
C TYR A 233 -2.85 -21.09 9.02
N VAL A 234 -2.39 -19.84 9.24
CA VAL A 234 -2.69 -19.08 10.46
C VAL A 234 -4.21 -18.85 10.58
N THR A 235 -4.83 -18.42 9.48
CA THR A 235 -6.29 -18.26 9.37
C THR A 235 -7.02 -19.58 9.65
N ALA A 236 -6.54 -20.70 9.13
CA ALA A 236 -7.12 -22.02 9.39
C ALA A 236 -7.01 -22.43 10.86
N LEU A 237 -5.87 -22.22 11.52
CA LEU A 237 -5.71 -22.59 12.93
C LEU A 237 -6.65 -21.80 13.85
N GLU A 238 -6.81 -20.50 13.60
CA GLU A 238 -7.75 -19.64 14.35
C GLU A 238 -9.22 -20.03 14.09
N LEU A 239 -9.60 -20.27 12.84
CA LEU A 239 -10.95 -20.74 12.48
C LEU A 239 -11.25 -22.14 13.01
N MET A 240 -10.27 -23.06 13.01
CA MET A 240 -10.38 -24.36 13.65
C MET A 240 -10.53 -24.22 15.17
N GLY A 241 -9.78 -23.29 15.79
CA GLY A 241 -9.92 -22.97 17.21
C GLY A 241 -11.31 -22.46 17.57
N LEU A 242 -11.90 -21.61 16.72
CA LEU A 242 -13.26 -21.07 16.91
C LEU A 242 -14.34 -22.15 16.70
N ALA A 243 -14.36 -22.82 15.56
CA ALA A 243 -15.33 -23.89 15.25
C ALA A 243 -15.16 -25.15 16.13
N GLY A 244 -13.99 -25.31 16.75
CA GLY A 244 -13.67 -26.35 17.73
C GLY A 244 -13.94 -25.95 19.19
N ARG A 245 -14.07 -24.65 19.50
CA ARG A 245 -14.07 -24.07 20.86
C ARG A 245 -15.06 -24.75 21.79
N ASP A 246 -16.33 -24.76 21.40
CA ASP A 246 -17.43 -25.17 22.28
C ASP A 246 -17.51 -26.70 22.43
N ARG A 247 -16.98 -27.43 21.43
CA ARG A 247 -16.74 -28.88 21.46
C ARG A 247 -15.40 -29.27 22.10
N LYS A 248 -14.54 -28.29 22.41
CA LYS A 248 -13.19 -28.43 23.01
C LYS A 248 -12.29 -29.40 22.23
N THR A 249 -12.31 -29.31 20.90
CA THR A 249 -11.55 -30.20 19.99
C THR A 249 -10.85 -29.42 18.89
N MET A 250 -9.68 -29.91 18.44
CA MET A 250 -9.03 -29.45 17.21
C MET A 250 -9.21 -30.43 16.04
N ASN A 251 -9.97 -31.52 16.23
CA ASN A 251 -10.44 -32.36 15.13
C ASN A 251 -11.63 -31.66 14.44
N VAL A 252 -11.30 -30.72 13.57
CA VAL A 252 -12.22 -29.78 12.93
C VAL A 252 -11.93 -29.78 11.44
N GLY A 253 -12.90 -30.21 10.63
CA GLY A 253 -12.79 -30.25 9.17
C GLY A 253 -13.26 -28.96 8.49
N LEU A 254 -13.21 -28.94 7.16
CA LEU A 254 -13.71 -27.82 6.37
C LEU A 254 -15.22 -27.57 6.62
N GLN A 255 -16.03 -28.63 6.70
CA GLN A 255 -17.47 -28.48 6.94
C GLN A 255 -17.78 -27.87 8.30
N ASP A 256 -16.99 -28.18 9.33
CA ASP A 256 -17.14 -27.57 10.66
C ASP A 256 -16.90 -26.06 10.63
N ILE A 257 -15.89 -25.61 9.87
CA ILE A 257 -15.59 -24.18 9.68
C ILE A 257 -16.71 -23.49 8.90
N ILE A 258 -17.23 -24.12 7.84
CA ILE A 258 -18.36 -23.59 7.06
C ILE A 258 -19.61 -23.48 7.94
N ASN A 259 -19.93 -24.49 8.73
CA ASN A 259 -21.07 -24.46 9.65
C ASN A 259 -20.92 -23.32 10.68
N TYR A 260 -19.74 -23.18 11.29
CA TYR A 260 -19.45 -22.08 12.22
C TYR A 260 -19.68 -20.70 11.57
N PHE A 261 -19.18 -20.49 10.34
CA PHE A 261 -19.39 -19.25 9.57
C PHE A 261 -20.87 -18.90 9.32
N LEU A 262 -21.74 -19.91 9.21
CA LEU A 262 -23.18 -19.73 8.98
C LEU A 262 -23.98 -19.58 10.27
N GLU A 263 -23.49 -20.08 11.39
CA GLU A 263 -24.17 -20.05 12.70
C GLU A 263 -23.89 -18.77 13.52
N VAL A 264 -22.78 -18.06 13.27
CA VAL A 264 -22.37 -16.88 14.05
C VAL A 264 -22.64 -15.53 13.37
N ASP A 265 -22.66 -14.48 14.19
CA ASP A 265 -22.64 -13.11 13.69
C ASP A 265 -21.35 -12.84 12.91
N SER A 266 -21.45 -12.03 11.86
CA SER A 266 -20.33 -11.68 10.99
C SER A 266 -19.11 -11.13 11.74
N HIS A 267 -19.28 -10.39 12.84
CA HIS A 267 -18.19 -9.89 13.67
C HIS A 267 -17.40 -10.99 14.41
N GLN A 268 -17.92 -12.22 14.48
CA GLN A 268 -17.23 -13.40 15.02
C GLN A 268 -16.55 -14.26 13.93
N THR A 269 -16.62 -13.84 12.66
CA THR A 269 -15.94 -14.49 11.53
C THR A 269 -14.60 -13.79 11.21
N VAL A 270 -14.37 -13.38 9.96
CA VAL A 270 -13.15 -12.68 9.54
C VAL A 270 -13.52 -11.28 9.04
N GLU A 271 -13.22 -10.24 9.81
CA GLU A 271 -13.35 -8.84 9.36
C GLU A 271 -12.17 -8.49 8.43
N VAL A 272 -12.48 -7.87 7.30
CA VAL A 272 -11.52 -7.39 6.30
C VAL A 272 -11.62 -5.87 6.21
N HIS A 273 -10.47 -5.24 6.34
CA HIS A 273 -10.26 -3.81 6.14
C HIS A 273 -9.60 -3.63 4.76
N LEU A 274 -10.42 -3.37 3.74
CA LEU A 274 -9.99 -3.14 2.35
C LEU A 274 -9.47 -1.69 2.17
N PRO A 275 -8.89 -1.32 1.02
CA PRO A 275 -8.34 0.03 0.81
C PRO A 275 -9.42 1.11 0.95
N GLN A 276 -9.02 2.35 1.26
CA GLN A 276 -9.97 3.46 1.49
C GLN A 276 -10.93 3.70 0.31
N LEU A 277 -10.48 3.39 -0.92
CA LEU A 277 -11.23 3.49 -2.15
C LEU A 277 -11.11 2.20 -2.97
N ILE A 278 -12.23 1.69 -3.50
CA ILE A 278 -12.25 0.49 -4.34
C ILE A 278 -12.98 0.78 -5.67
N PRO A 279 -12.30 0.76 -6.82
CA PRO A 279 -12.95 0.96 -8.12
C PRO A 279 -13.99 -0.12 -8.46
N LEU A 280 -15.04 0.23 -9.22
CA LEU A 280 -16.11 -0.73 -9.63
C LEU A 280 -15.61 -1.88 -10.53
N SER A 281 -14.37 -1.84 -11.00
CA SER A 281 -13.68 -2.94 -11.70
C SER A 281 -13.25 -4.09 -10.77
N TYR A 282 -13.13 -3.84 -9.46
CA TYR A 282 -12.83 -4.84 -8.43
C TYR A 282 -14.07 -5.53 -7.85
N ILE A 283 -15.29 -5.10 -8.21
CA ILE A 283 -16.52 -5.82 -7.86
C ILE A 283 -16.66 -7.04 -8.79
N ASP A 284 -16.80 -8.23 -8.22
CA ASP A 284 -17.03 -9.49 -8.96
C ASP A 284 -18.52 -9.74 -9.18
N LYS A 285 -19.33 -9.63 -8.11
CA LYS A 285 -20.78 -9.80 -8.13
C LYS A 285 -21.51 -8.79 -7.25
N ILE A 286 -22.76 -8.51 -7.59
CA ILE A 286 -23.70 -7.76 -6.76
C ILE A 286 -25.00 -8.56 -6.72
N TYR A 287 -25.57 -8.77 -5.53
CA TYR A 287 -26.90 -9.35 -5.33
C TYR A 287 -27.83 -8.31 -4.70
N VAL A 288 -29.06 -8.21 -5.21
CA VAL A 288 -30.11 -7.30 -4.71
C VAL A 288 -31.48 -8.01 -4.78
N PRO A 289 -32.36 -7.90 -3.77
CA PRO A 289 -33.76 -8.31 -3.88
C PRO A 289 -34.50 -7.50 -4.95
N LYS A 290 -35.56 -8.07 -5.54
CA LYS A 290 -36.36 -7.47 -6.61
C LYS A 290 -36.93 -6.10 -6.19
N ASN A 291 -37.72 -6.07 -5.12
CA ASN A 291 -38.36 -4.84 -4.65
C ASN A 291 -37.35 -3.78 -4.17
N VAL A 292 -36.22 -4.20 -3.61
CA VAL A 292 -35.10 -3.32 -3.23
C VAL A 292 -34.44 -2.69 -4.46
N PHE A 293 -34.23 -3.44 -5.54
CA PHE A 293 -33.75 -2.91 -6.81
C PHE A 293 -34.78 -1.95 -7.45
N GLU A 294 -36.06 -2.29 -7.42
CA GLU A 294 -37.15 -1.46 -7.94
C GLU A 294 -37.33 -0.15 -7.15
N SER A 295 -36.92 -0.12 -5.87
CA SER A 295 -36.88 1.08 -5.04
C SER A 295 -35.74 2.06 -5.38
N MET A 296 -34.72 1.61 -6.14
CA MET A 296 -33.59 2.46 -6.54
C MET A 296 -34.00 3.45 -7.64
N ASN A 297 -33.30 4.59 -7.71
CA ASN A 297 -33.55 5.60 -8.73
C ASN A 297 -33.34 5.04 -10.15
N GLN A 298 -34.11 5.55 -11.13
CA GLN A 298 -34.10 5.06 -12.50
C GLN A 298 -32.70 5.02 -13.14
N LYS A 299 -31.85 6.01 -12.85
CA LYS A 299 -30.49 6.10 -13.41
C LYS A 299 -29.60 4.96 -12.89
N THR A 300 -29.75 4.56 -11.63
CA THR A 300 -29.15 3.35 -11.06
C THR A 300 -29.68 2.10 -11.76
N GLN A 301 -31.00 1.99 -11.93
CA GLN A 301 -31.64 0.84 -12.58
C GLN A 301 -31.16 0.64 -14.03
N GLU A 302 -31.03 1.71 -14.82
CA GLU A 302 -30.49 1.70 -16.18
C GLU A 302 -28.98 1.43 -16.24
N SER A 303 -28.24 1.78 -15.19
CA SER A 303 -26.77 1.67 -15.17
C SER A 303 -26.27 0.25 -14.92
N LYS A 304 -27.10 -0.65 -14.35
CA LYS A 304 -26.69 -2.02 -13.99
C LYS A 304 -26.03 -2.76 -15.16
N THR A 305 -26.68 -2.78 -16.32
CA THR A 305 -26.20 -3.52 -17.50
C THR A 305 -24.98 -2.84 -18.13
N LYS A 306 -24.94 -1.50 -18.11
CA LYS A 306 -23.86 -0.68 -18.68
C LYS A 306 -22.53 -0.86 -17.91
N ILE A 307 -22.59 -0.84 -16.57
CA ILE A 307 -21.40 -0.90 -15.70
C ILE A 307 -21.02 -2.36 -15.37
N PHE A 308 -21.99 -3.18 -14.97
CA PHE A 308 -21.73 -4.49 -14.37
C PHE A 308 -21.99 -5.66 -15.32
N ARG A 309 -22.82 -5.49 -16.35
CA ARG A 309 -23.25 -6.58 -17.25
C ARG A 309 -23.83 -7.74 -16.41
N ASN A 310 -23.40 -8.97 -16.66
CA ASN A 310 -23.77 -10.18 -15.91
C ASN A 310 -23.13 -10.30 -14.50
N ARG A 311 -22.53 -9.24 -13.96
CA ARG A 311 -22.10 -9.16 -12.55
C ARG A 311 -23.21 -8.72 -11.60
N PHE A 312 -24.22 -8.00 -12.09
CA PHE A 312 -25.35 -7.51 -11.28
C PHE A 312 -26.52 -8.49 -11.35
N ILE A 313 -26.93 -9.02 -10.20
CA ILE A 313 -27.97 -10.02 -10.06
C ILE A 313 -29.10 -9.42 -9.22
N VAL A 314 -30.20 -9.07 -9.89
CA VAL A 314 -31.49 -8.92 -9.21
C VAL A 314 -32.04 -10.32 -9.00
N THR A 315 -32.41 -10.67 -7.77
CA THR A 315 -33.00 -11.96 -7.43
C THR A 315 -34.51 -11.83 -7.26
N ASP A 316 -35.28 -12.86 -7.57
CA ASP A 316 -36.75 -12.83 -7.49
C ASP A 316 -37.32 -12.69 -6.05
N HIS A 317 -36.47 -12.81 -5.02
CA HIS A 317 -36.86 -12.54 -3.63
C HIS A 317 -37.26 -11.07 -3.44
N GLU A 318 -38.28 -10.85 -2.62
CA GLU A 318 -38.67 -9.55 -2.10
C GLU A 318 -38.49 -9.55 -0.57
N VAL A 319 -38.04 -8.44 0.01
CA VAL A 319 -37.80 -8.31 1.46
C VAL A 319 -38.65 -7.19 2.08
N ASP A 320 -39.14 -7.36 3.31
CA ASP A 320 -39.98 -6.31 3.92
C ASP A 320 -39.16 -5.05 4.27
N MET A 321 -39.27 -4.03 3.42
CA MET A 321 -38.53 -2.77 3.55
C MET A 321 -38.98 -1.91 4.74
N ASN A 322 -40.05 -2.27 5.45
CA ASN A 322 -40.54 -1.57 6.63
C ASN A 322 -39.91 -2.06 7.94
N VAL A 323 -39.28 -3.25 7.93
CA VAL A 323 -38.63 -3.83 9.11
C VAL A 323 -37.34 -3.07 9.43
N ASN A 324 -37.22 -2.61 10.66
CA ASN A 324 -35.96 -2.07 11.18
C ASN A 324 -34.90 -3.17 11.22
N LEU A 325 -33.81 -2.99 10.47
CA LEU A 325 -32.72 -3.96 10.35
C LEU A 325 -31.92 -4.16 11.66
N GLY A 326 -32.16 -3.34 12.68
CA GLY A 326 -31.84 -3.66 14.07
C GLY A 326 -30.37 -3.50 14.48
N THR A 327 -29.97 -4.27 15.50
CA THR A 327 -28.64 -4.27 16.11
C THR A 327 -27.96 -5.64 15.92
N LEU A 328 -26.70 -5.75 16.34
CA LEU A 328 -25.82 -6.92 16.17
C LEU A 328 -26.45 -8.25 16.63
N GLN A 329 -27.13 -8.94 15.72
CA GLN A 329 -27.74 -10.25 15.92
C GLN A 329 -27.59 -11.08 14.64
N GLY A 330 -27.13 -12.33 14.77
CA GLY A 330 -26.76 -13.16 13.61
C GLY A 330 -27.93 -13.72 12.77
N LYS A 331 -29.19 -13.53 13.19
CA LYS A 331 -30.38 -13.99 12.46
C LYS A 331 -31.12 -12.80 11.84
N PRO A 332 -31.51 -12.85 10.56
CA PRO A 332 -32.35 -11.82 9.95
C PRO A 332 -33.66 -11.61 10.72
N PRO A 333 -34.24 -10.39 10.69
CA PRO A 333 -35.36 -10.03 11.56
C PRO A 333 -36.70 -10.61 11.09
N ASP A 334 -36.75 -11.18 9.88
CA ASP A 334 -37.94 -11.67 9.22
C ASP A 334 -37.63 -12.89 8.32
N PRO A 335 -38.66 -13.69 7.92
CA PRO A 335 -38.46 -14.85 7.05
C PRO A 335 -37.98 -14.49 5.63
N SER A 336 -38.45 -13.39 5.04
CA SER A 336 -38.11 -13.02 3.65
C SER A 336 -36.62 -12.69 3.47
N ARG A 337 -36.02 -12.00 4.45
CA ARG A 337 -34.57 -11.79 4.52
C ARG A 337 -33.80 -13.05 4.88
N SER A 338 -34.41 -13.98 5.61
CA SER A 338 -33.82 -15.29 5.91
C SER A 338 -33.70 -16.13 4.64
N GLU A 339 -34.72 -16.13 3.78
CA GLU A 339 -34.70 -16.81 2.48
C GLU A 339 -33.69 -16.15 1.52
N TYR A 340 -33.77 -14.83 1.31
CA TYR A 340 -32.83 -14.09 0.46
C TYR A 340 -31.36 -14.27 0.92
N THR A 341 -31.11 -14.15 2.22
CA THR A 341 -29.76 -14.35 2.79
C THR A 341 -29.30 -15.80 2.59
N SER A 342 -30.16 -16.80 2.84
CA SER A 342 -29.81 -18.22 2.61
C SER A 342 -29.47 -18.50 1.14
N TYR A 343 -30.22 -17.92 0.20
CA TYR A 343 -29.91 -18.00 -1.23
C TYR A 343 -28.53 -17.41 -1.55
N VAL A 344 -28.23 -16.18 -1.12
CA VAL A 344 -26.93 -15.55 -1.44
C VAL A 344 -25.76 -16.24 -0.73
N LEU A 345 -25.91 -16.65 0.54
CA LEU A 345 -24.89 -17.43 1.25
C LEU A 345 -24.58 -18.75 0.52
N LYS A 346 -25.59 -19.43 -0.03
CA LYS A 346 -25.38 -20.60 -0.89
C LYS A 346 -24.61 -20.24 -2.18
N GLN A 347 -25.03 -19.20 -2.91
CA GLN A 347 -24.32 -18.76 -4.14
C GLN A 347 -22.85 -18.42 -3.88
N LEU A 348 -22.54 -17.81 -2.73
CA LEU A 348 -21.17 -17.56 -2.28
C LEU A 348 -20.41 -18.85 -2.01
N LEU A 349 -20.97 -19.78 -1.25
CA LEU A 349 -20.33 -21.06 -0.91
C LEU A 349 -20.10 -21.94 -2.15
N ASP A 350 -21.08 -22.06 -3.05
CA ASP A 350 -20.97 -22.79 -4.31
C ASP A 350 -19.79 -22.23 -5.15
N LYS A 351 -19.63 -20.90 -5.20
CA LYS A 351 -18.56 -20.22 -5.95
C LYS A 351 -17.18 -20.32 -5.28
N VAL A 352 -17.12 -20.28 -3.95
CA VAL A 352 -15.87 -20.53 -3.19
C VAL A 352 -15.43 -21.99 -3.37
N GLN A 353 -16.36 -22.94 -3.35
CA GLN A 353 -16.06 -24.36 -3.59
C GLN A 353 -15.53 -24.58 -5.02
N GLU A 354 -16.15 -23.99 -6.04
CA GLU A 354 -15.65 -24.04 -7.43
C GLU A 354 -14.19 -23.56 -7.53
N ARG A 355 -13.87 -22.41 -6.91
CA ARG A 355 -12.49 -21.88 -6.90
C ARG A 355 -11.53 -22.75 -6.09
N SER A 356 -11.95 -23.28 -4.94
CA SER A 356 -11.14 -24.21 -4.13
C SER A 356 -10.81 -25.47 -4.91
N ASP A 357 -11.77 -26.04 -5.65
CA ASP A 357 -11.56 -27.20 -6.51
C ASP A 357 -10.65 -26.90 -7.72
N ILE A 358 -10.66 -25.67 -8.25
CA ILE A 358 -9.68 -25.22 -9.26
C ILE A 358 -8.28 -25.14 -8.62
N LEU A 359 -8.13 -24.49 -7.46
CA LEU A 359 -6.85 -24.41 -6.75
C LEU A 359 -6.32 -25.78 -6.28
N LEU A 360 -7.19 -26.75 -6.03
CA LEU A 360 -6.79 -28.14 -5.73
C LEU A 360 -6.25 -28.88 -6.96
N LYS A 361 -6.77 -28.57 -8.16
CA LYS A 361 -6.38 -29.18 -9.45
C LYS A 361 -5.24 -28.46 -10.16
N THR A 362 -5.08 -27.16 -9.92
CA THR A 362 -4.11 -26.28 -10.60
C THR A 362 -3.04 -25.82 -9.61
N PRO A 363 -1.98 -26.61 -9.37
CA PRO A 363 -0.94 -26.27 -8.37
C PRO A 363 -0.15 -25.01 -8.70
N ASN A 364 -0.14 -24.58 -9.97
CA ASN A 364 0.62 -23.42 -10.46
C ASN A 364 -0.28 -22.21 -10.80
N PHE A 365 -1.38 -22.00 -10.07
CA PHE A 365 -2.21 -20.79 -10.27
C PHE A 365 -1.52 -19.56 -9.64
N HIS A 366 -0.60 -18.96 -10.39
CA HIS A 366 0.23 -17.83 -9.94
C HIS A 366 -0.62 -16.57 -9.70
N GLN A 367 -0.91 -16.28 -8.43
CA GLN A 367 -1.46 -15.01 -7.94
C GLN A 367 -0.32 -14.14 -7.38
N GLY A 368 0.19 -13.23 -8.20
CA GLY A 368 1.07 -12.15 -7.76
C GLY A 368 0.29 -10.92 -7.25
N THR A 369 1.00 -10.02 -6.57
CA THR A 369 0.47 -8.80 -5.99
C THR A 369 -0.18 -7.89 -7.03
N TYR A 370 -1.32 -7.29 -6.69
CA TYR A 370 -2.02 -6.28 -7.49
C TYR A 370 -1.89 -4.92 -6.81
N ILE A 371 -1.38 -3.93 -7.53
CA ILE A 371 -0.92 -2.66 -6.95
C ILE A 371 -1.30 -1.51 -7.90
N THR A 372 -1.93 -0.47 -7.39
CA THR A 372 -2.07 0.81 -8.11
C THR A 372 -1.25 1.87 -7.40
N VAL A 373 -0.12 2.27 -7.98
CA VAL A 373 0.77 3.29 -7.40
C VAL A 373 0.37 4.65 -7.99
N ALA A 374 -0.04 5.61 -7.14
CA ALA A 374 -0.37 6.96 -7.58
C ALA A 374 0.87 7.72 -8.10
N ALA A 375 0.70 8.84 -8.83
CA ALA A 375 1.84 9.61 -9.33
C ALA A 375 2.73 10.15 -8.19
N LYS A 376 4.04 10.29 -8.46
CA LYS A 376 5.10 10.62 -7.48
C LYS A 376 5.12 9.74 -6.20
N GLN A 377 4.58 8.51 -6.21
CA GLN A 377 4.56 7.65 -5.02
C GLN A 377 5.64 6.58 -5.02
N PHE A 378 5.97 6.14 -3.80
CA PHE A 378 6.95 5.10 -3.50
C PHE A 378 6.32 4.02 -2.62
N ILE A 379 6.53 2.76 -2.96
CA ILE A 379 6.07 1.61 -2.17
C ILE A 379 7.17 0.55 -2.03
N THR A 380 7.06 -0.30 -1.01
CA THR A 380 7.93 -1.46 -0.80
C THR A 380 7.09 -2.73 -0.92
N ILE A 381 7.57 -3.72 -1.68
CA ILE A 381 6.99 -5.08 -1.69
C ILE A 381 7.24 -5.69 -0.30
N PRO A 382 6.23 -6.30 0.37
CA PRO A 382 6.37 -6.73 1.76
C PRO A 382 7.41 -7.84 1.98
N HIS A 383 7.74 -8.60 0.93
CA HIS A 383 8.66 -9.74 0.96
C HIS A 383 9.99 -9.46 0.26
N THR A 384 11.02 -10.14 0.73
CA THR A 384 12.33 -10.20 0.09
C THR A 384 12.47 -11.39 -0.85
N ILE A 385 13.51 -11.37 -1.68
CA ILE A 385 13.88 -12.46 -2.58
C ILE A 385 14.22 -13.73 -1.79
N THR A 386 15.05 -13.65 -0.74
CA THR A 386 15.44 -14.82 0.05
C THR A 386 14.26 -15.40 0.86
N GLN A 387 13.38 -14.56 1.41
CA GLN A 387 12.12 -15.01 2.02
C GLN A 387 11.29 -15.82 1.02
N THR A 388 11.11 -15.27 -0.19
CA THR A 388 10.32 -15.93 -1.24
C THR A 388 10.98 -17.22 -1.75
N HIS A 389 12.33 -17.30 -1.78
CA HIS A 389 13.06 -18.53 -2.10
C HIS A 389 12.83 -19.62 -1.05
N GLN A 390 13.01 -19.29 0.23
CA GLN A 390 12.80 -20.20 1.36
C GLN A 390 11.35 -20.72 1.39
N HIS A 391 10.36 -19.84 1.18
CA HIS A 391 8.96 -20.23 1.09
C HIS A 391 8.68 -21.15 -0.12
N THR A 392 9.20 -20.83 -1.30
CA THR A 392 8.98 -21.65 -2.51
C THR A 392 9.58 -23.05 -2.34
N VAL A 393 10.78 -23.16 -1.76
CA VAL A 393 11.41 -24.45 -1.40
C VAL A 393 10.56 -25.21 -0.39
N ALA A 394 10.08 -24.55 0.68
CA ALA A 394 9.26 -25.18 1.72
C ALA A 394 7.89 -25.68 1.22
N VAL A 395 7.21 -24.91 0.36
CA VAL A 395 5.89 -25.27 -0.18
C VAL A 395 5.97 -26.35 -1.26
N THR A 396 6.97 -26.29 -2.13
CA THR A 396 7.12 -27.27 -3.21
C THR A 396 7.83 -28.56 -2.77
N ASN A 397 8.59 -28.52 -1.66
CA ASN A 397 9.55 -29.53 -1.24
C ASN A 397 10.58 -29.89 -2.34
N ARG A 398 10.86 -28.94 -3.25
CA ARG A 398 11.87 -29.06 -4.31
C ARG A 398 13.10 -28.24 -3.93
N GLN A 399 14.30 -28.78 -4.14
CA GLN A 399 15.50 -27.94 -4.11
C GLN A 399 15.55 -27.09 -5.38
N LEU A 400 15.28 -25.79 -5.21
CA LEU A 400 15.30 -24.79 -6.27
C LEU A 400 16.64 -24.04 -6.22
N SER A 401 17.28 -23.86 -7.37
CA SER A 401 18.52 -23.10 -7.45
C SER A 401 18.27 -21.65 -7.04
N ASN A 402 19.01 -21.16 -6.05
CA ASN A 402 19.00 -19.75 -5.68
C ASN A 402 19.81 -18.88 -6.66
N ASN A 403 20.40 -19.45 -7.72
CA ASN A 403 21.30 -18.75 -8.66
C ASN A 403 20.59 -17.80 -9.63
N THR A 404 19.29 -17.97 -9.87
CA THR A 404 18.55 -17.14 -10.81
C THR A 404 17.17 -16.82 -10.28
N VAL A 405 16.79 -15.55 -10.43
CA VAL A 405 15.53 -14.99 -9.94
C VAL A 405 14.81 -14.34 -11.11
N TYR A 406 13.51 -14.55 -11.17
CA TYR A 406 12.62 -14.07 -12.22
C TYR A 406 11.49 -13.26 -11.55
N LEU A 407 11.55 -11.94 -11.65
CA LEU A 407 10.50 -11.05 -11.17
C LEU A 407 9.55 -10.79 -12.35
N TYR A 408 8.35 -11.34 -12.29
CA TYR A 408 7.31 -11.17 -13.30
C TYR A 408 6.30 -10.11 -12.87
N PHE A 409 5.83 -9.30 -13.81
CA PHE A 409 4.83 -8.26 -13.55
C PHE A 409 4.15 -7.81 -14.85
N LYS A 410 2.91 -7.32 -14.74
CA LYS A 410 2.14 -6.71 -15.84
C LYS A 410 1.95 -5.23 -15.56
N VAL A 411 2.18 -4.35 -16.55
CA VAL A 411 2.01 -2.90 -16.39
C VAL A 411 1.35 -2.29 -17.62
N LYS A 412 0.53 -1.26 -17.38
CA LYS A 412 -0.06 -0.42 -18.42
C LYS A 412 0.48 1.01 -18.29
N ASN A 413 0.60 1.70 -19.42
CA ASN A 413 1.14 3.06 -19.59
C ASN A 413 2.63 3.27 -19.25
N GLY A 414 3.26 2.45 -18.42
CA GLY A 414 4.71 2.54 -18.12
C GLY A 414 5.05 3.51 -16.98
N ASP A 415 6.00 4.41 -17.20
CA ASP A 415 6.48 5.48 -16.29
C ASP A 415 6.66 5.10 -14.80
N PHE A 416 7.37 4.00 -14.57
CA PHE A 416 7.73 3.56 -13.23
C PHE A 416 9.12 2.90 -13.20
N MET A 417 9.69 2.84 -11.99
CA MET A 417 10.95 2.18 -11.71
C MET A 417 10.71 1.03 -10.74
N LEU A 418 11.07 -0.19 -11.16
CA LEU A 418 11.31 -1.31 -10.25
C LEU A 418 12.72 -1.17 -9.68
N ILE A 419 12.82 -1.24 -8.37
CA ILE A 419 14.04 -0.97 -7.60
C ILE A 419 14.33 -2.22 -6.78
N LEU A 420 15.60 -2.64 -6.73
CA LEU A 420 16.05 -3.64 -5.77
C LEU A 420 17.22 -3.09 -4.95
N THR A 421 17.27 -3.47 -3.67
CA THR A 421 18.30 -3.03 -2.72
C THR A 421 18.69 -4.14 -1.73
N ASN A 422 19.82 -3.96 -1.06
CA ASN A 422 20.31 -4.84 0.02
C ASN A 422 19.64 -4.62 1.37
N GLU A 423 19.18 -3.40 1.65
CA GLU A 423 18.42 -3.06 2.85
C GLU A 423 17.05 -2.52 2.44
N ARG A 424 16.04 -2.64 3.31
CA ARG A 424 14.74 -2.02 3.05
C ARG A 424 14.91 -0.51 2.98
N MET A 425 14.60 0.09 1.83
CA MET A 425 14.53 1.55 1.69
C MET A 425 13.49 2.14 2.66
N ASP A 426 13.92 3.08 3.48
CA ASP A 426 13.08 3.97 4.29
C ASP A 426 13.26 5.42 3.77
N PRO A 427 12.23 6.02 3.12
CA PRO A 427 12.29 7.40 2.64
C PRO A 427 12.55 8.46 3.71
N SER A 428 12.45 8.12 5.00
CA SER A 428 12.75 9.01 6.12
C SER A 428 14.20 8.92 6.64
N GLN A 429 15.02 7.97 6.14
CA GLN A 429 16.37 7.71 6.64
C GLN A 429 17.45 7.75 5.54
N VAL A 430 18.62 8.31 5.86
CA VAL A 430 19.76 8.38 4.94
C VAL A 430 20.60 7.10 5.04
N GLN A 431 20.13 6.03 4.40
CA GLN A 431 20.81 4.74 4.36
C GLN A 431 21.99 4.75 3.38
N LYS A 432 23.18 5.10 3.88
CA LYS A 432 24.42 5.25 3.09
C LYS A 432 24.92 3.96 2.44
N ASN A 433 24.45 2.79 2.92
CA ASN A 433 24.89 1.47 2.47
C ASN A 433 23.95 0.83 1.43
N LEU A 434 22.93 1.55 0.96
CA LEU A 434 22.06 1.06 -0.11
C LEU A 434 22.85 0.93 -1.42
N ILE A 435 22.97 -0.30 -1.90
CA ILE A 435 23.23 -0.58 -3.31
C ILE A 435 21.89 -0.62 -4.05
N PHE A 436 21.88 -0.20 -5.31
CA PHE A 436 20.67 -0.14 -6.11
C PHE A 436 20.83 -0.98 -7.38
N LEU A 437 19.79 -1.72 -7.73
CA LEU A 437 19.49 -2.09 -9.13
C LEU A 437 18.22 -1.35 -9.50
N THR A 438 18.29 -0.45 -10.49
CA THR A 438 17.14 0.32 -10.97
C THR A 438 16.76 -0.12 -12.38
N CYS A 439 15.50 -0.48 -12.55
CA CYS A 439 14.89 -0.95 -13.78
C CYS A 439 13.71 -0.03 -14.11
N TYR A 440 13.95 0.97 -14.95
CA TYR A 440 12.94 1.94 -15.37
C TYR A 440 12.26 1.50 -16.68
N ILE A 441 10.93 1.59 -16.70
CA ILE A 441 10.09 1.37 -17.88
C ILE A 441 9.49 2.72 -18.26
N SER A 442 9.80 3.20 -19.45
CA SER A 442 9.37 4.48 -20.00
C SER A 442 7.85 4.58 -20.15
N PRO A 443 7.27 5.80 -20.10
CA PRO A 443 5.89 6.02 -20.53
C PRO A 443 5.71 5.53 -21.98
N MET A 444 4.61 4.82 -22.22
CA MET A 444 4.21 4.44 -23.58
C MET A 444 3.93 5.71 -24.40
N PRO A 445 4.47 5.83 -25.63
CA PRO A 445 4.28 7.02 -26.44
C PRO A 445 2.84 7.13 -26.94
N SER A 446 2.26 8.33 -26.91
CA SER A 446 0.85 8.53 -27.28
C SER A 446 0.64 8.26 -28.77
N THR A 447 -0.19 7.26 -29.07
CA THR A 447 -0.57 6.86 -30.44
C THR A 447 -1.26 7.98 -31.23
N THR A 448 -1.77 9.01 -30.54
CA THR A 448 -2.40 10.21 -31.15
C THR A 448 -1.45 11.06 -31.99
N ASN A 449 -0.13 10.94 -31.79
CA ASN A 449 0.86 11.88 -32.35
C ASN A 449 1.74 11.27 -33.44
N LEU A 450 1.52 10.00 -33.83
CA LEU A 450 2.33 9.31 -34.83
C LEU A 450 1.83 9.62 -36.25
N THR A 451 2.52 10.53 -36.94
CA THR A 451 2.28 10.88 -38.35
C THR A 451 2.69 9.78 -39.33
N SER A 452 3.63 8.93 -38.95
CA SER A 452 4.09 7.78 -39.73
C SER A 452 4.40 6.58 -38.81
N PRO A 453 4.22 5.32 -39.26
CA PRO A 453 4.67 4.13 -38.53
C PRO A 453 6.18 4.10 -38.25
N ASN A 454 6.97 4.91 -38.96
CA ASN A 454 8.41 5.02 -38.76
C ASN A 454 8.80 5.97 -37.60
N ASP A 455 7.93 6.91 -37.23
CA ASP A 455 8.21 7.97 -36.23
C ASP A 455 8.13 7.48 -34.76
N TYR A 456 8.13 6.17 -34.54
CA TYR A 456 8.01 5.59 -33.20
C TYR A 456 9.25 5.85 -32.35
N HIS A 457 9.11 6.72 -31.36
CA HIS A 457 10.09 6.98 -30.31
C HIS A 457 9.41 7.08 -28.94
N GLU A 458 9.97 6.38 -27.96
CA GLU A 458 9.73 6.62 -26.53
C GLU A 458 10.98 7.28 -25.90
N THR A 459 10.92 7.64 -24.61
CA THR A 459 12.02 8.35 -23.93
C THR A 459 13.27 7.48 -23.81
N GLU A 460 13.31 6.56 -22.84
CA GLU A 460 14.22 5.41 -22.77
C GLU A 460 13.81 4.50 -21.60
N SER A 461 13.52 3.23 -21.86
CA SER A 461 13.50 2.18 -20.81
C SER A 461 14.94 1.77 -20.52
N TYR A 462 15.31 1.55 -19.26
CA TYR A 462 16.72 1.30 -18.89
C TYR A 462 16.96 0.44 -17.63
N LEU A 463 18.16 -0.16 -17.59
CA LEU A 463 18.79 -0.75 -16.41
C LEU A 463 19.94 0.14 -15.92
N ASN A 464 20.10 0.28 -14.60
CA ASN A 464 21.19 1.05 -13.98
C ASN A 464 21.51 0.55 -12.54
N ASN A 465 22.61 1.05 -11.95
CA ASN A 465 22.96 0.86 -10.53
C ASN A 465 22.88 2.16 -9.69
N LEU A 466 22.26 3.20 -10.24
CA LEU A 466 22.12 4.50 -9.60
C LEU A 466 20.79 4.63 -8.82
N PRO A 467 20.73 5.42 -7.74
CA PRO A 467 19.52 5.58 -6.92
C PRO A 467 18.38 6.28 -7.68
N PRO A 468 17.10 6.03 -7.35
CA PRO A 468 15.94 6.57 -8.08
C PRO A 468 15.90 8.09 -8.19
N THR A 469 16.45 8.81 -7.21
CA THR A 469 16.56 10.28 -7.21
C THR A 469 17.40 10.85 -8.37
N THR A 470 18.22 10.01 -9.02
CA THR A 470 19.02 10.42 -10.19
C THR A 470 18.26 10.33 -11.52
N HIS A 471 17.04 9.79 -11.54
CA HIS A 471 16.29 9.43 -12.76
C HIS A 471 16.28 10.54 -13.85
N ALA A 472 15.95 11.78 -13.47
CA ALA A 472 15.93 12.90 -14.41
C ALA A 472 17.32 13.21 -15.00
N GLY A 473 18.38 13.14 -14.19
CA GLY A 473 19.77 13.29 -14.64
C GLY A 473 20.22 12.12 -15.52
N VAL A 474 19.80 10.88 -15.21
CA VAL A 474 20.08 9.69 -16.02
C VAL A 474 19.48 9.81 -17.42
N LEU A 475 18.22 10.26 -17.55
CA LEU A 475 17.59 10.52 -18.85
C LEU A 475 18.27 11.67 -19.62
N GLN A 476 18.67 12.76 -18.94
CA GLN A 476 19.31 13.91 -19.58
C GLN A 476 20.75 13.62 -20.04
N GLN A 477 21.51 12.86 -19.26
CA GLN A 477 22.92 12.56 -19.52
C GLN A 477 23.13 11.23 -20.28
N LYS A 478 22.06 10.47 -20.50
CA LYS A 478 22.05 9.10 -21.08
C LYS A 478 23.02 8.13 -20.41
N ASN A 479 23.24 8.31 -19.11
CA ASN A 479 24.18 7.51 -18.31
C ASN A 479 23.52 6.19 -17.86
N HIS A 480 23.12 5.36 -18.83
CA HIS A 480 22.48 4.06 -18.63
C HIS A 480 23.50 2.91 -18.65
N LYS A 481 23.15 1.76 -18.09
CA LYS A 481 23.95 0.53 -18.21
C LYS A 481 23.49 -0.32 -19.39
N ALA A 482 22.18 -0.40 -19.58
CA ALA A 482 21.54 -0.81 -20.83
C ALA A 482 20.25 0.01 -20.99
N SER A 483 19.92 0.45 -22.21
CA SER A 483 18.70 1.23 -22.48
C SER A 483 18.18 1.02 -23.91
N SER A 484 16.94 1.42 -24.15
CA SER A 484 16.35 1.49 -25.49
C SER A 484 15.21 2.52 -25.55
N ASN A 485 15.21 3.33 -26.60
CA ASN A 485 14.16 4.26 -27.01
C ASN A 485 13.14 3.63 -27.99
N HIS A 486 13.17 2.29 -28.11
CA HIS A 486 12.29 1.49 -28.96
C HIS A 486 11.92 0.16 -28.25
N PHE A 487 12.04 0.10 -26.92
CA PHE A 487 11.87 -1.13 -26.16
C PHE A 487 10.48 -1.73 -26.36
N HIS A 488 9.43 -0.91 -26.41
CA HIS A 488 8.05 -1.34 -26.63
C HIS A 488 7.62 -1.33 -28.11
N LYS A 489 8.53 -1.12 -29.07
CA LYS A 489 8.19 -1.06 -30.51
C LYS A 489 7.62 -2.41 -30.99
N GLY A 490 6.36 -2.40 -31.43
CA GLY A 490 5.64 -3.61 -31.85
C GLY A 490 4.93 -4.38 -30.73
N CYS A 491 4.98 -3.91 -29.47
CA CYS A 491 4.08 -4.39 -28.42
C CYS A 491 2.66 -3.85 -28.64
N ASN A 492 1.65 -4.62 -28.22
CA ASN A 492 0.31 -4.08 -28.00
C ASN A 492 0.31 -3.23 -26.72
N THR A 493 0.34 -1.91 -26.88
CA THR A 493 0.34 -0.91 -25.79
C THR A 493 -1.07 -0.54 -25.31
N ASP A 494 -2.12 -0.97 -26.00
CA ASP A 494 -3.51 -0.67 -25.60
C ASP A 494 -3.99 -1.53 -24.42
N ASP A 495 -3.21 -2.54 -24.02
CA ASP A 495 -3.46 -3.45 -22.90
C ASP A 495 -2.21 -3.58 -21.99
N TYR A 496 -2.30 -4.37 -20.92
CA TYR A 496 -1.17 -4.64 -20.04
C TYR A 496 -0.04 -5.39 -20.75
N VAL A 497 1.14 -4.79 -20.79
CA VAL A 497 2.37 -5.44 -21.22
C VAL A 497 2.93 -6.26 -20.06
N GLN A 498 3.30 -7.52 -20.30
CA GLN A 498 3.92 -8.38 -19.29
C GLN A 498 5.43 -8.44 -19.50
N TYR A 499 6.17 -8.32 -18.40
CA TYR A 499 7.62 -8.29 -18.36
C TYR A 499 8.17 -9.37 -17.42
N CYS A 500 9.44 -9.69 -17.60
CA CYS A 500 10.25 -10.41 -16.62
C CYS A 500 11.59 -9.69 -16.44
N LEU A 501 11.91 -9.29 -15.21
CA LEU A 501 13.27 -8.92 -14.81
C LEU A 501 13.98 -10.19 -14.29
N ARG A 502 14.95 -10.68 -15.06
CA ARG A 502 15.75 -11.87 -14.77
C ARG A 502 17.11 -11.46 -14.20
N ILE A 503 17.47 -12.02 -13.04
CA ILE A 503 18.76 -11.76 -12.37
C ILE A 503 19.49 -13.09 -12.23
N ARG A 504 20.75 -13.17 -12.69
CA ARG A 504 21.61 -14.37 -12.59
C ARG A 504 22.86 -14.07 -11.75
N TYR A 505 22.86 -14.53 -10.51
CA TYR A 505 23.87 -14.17 -9.51
C TYR A 505 25.30 -14.63 -9.89
N GLN A 506 25.49 -15.88 -10.32
CA GLN A 506 26.82 -16.38 -10.74
C GLN A 506 27.46 -15.60 -11.89
N THR A 507 26.68 -14.91 -12.73
CA THR A 507 27.19 -14.24 -13.93
C THR A 507 27.15 -12.71 -13.85
N GLY A 508 26.58 -12.11 -12.81
CA GLY A 508 26.35 -10.65 -12.74
C GLY A 508 25.28 -10.14 -13.72
N GLN A 509 24.56 -11.04 -14.40
CA GLN A 509 23.71 -10.69 -15.55
C GLN A 509 22.30 -10.32 -15.08
N VAL A 510 21.83 -9.15 -15.51
CA VAL A 510 20.44 -8.69 -15.32
C VAL A 510 19.83 -8.44 -16.70
N SER A 511 18.64 -8.99 -16.94
CA SER A 511 17.92 -8.87 -18.21
C SER A 511 16.46 -8.47 -17.97
N LEU A 512 15.98 -7.37 -18.56
CA LEU A 512 14.55 -7.07 -18.69
C LEU A 512 14.07 -7.53 -20.07
N ILE A 513 13.03 -8.36 -20.09
CA ILE A 513 12.43 -8.92 -21.31
C ILE A 513 10.91 -8.82 -21.29
N HIS A 514 10.33 -8.73 -22.48
CA HIS A 514 8.91 -8.97 -22.72
C HIS A 514 8.59 -10.46 -22.56
N VAL A 515 7.44 -10.78 -21.96
CA VAL A 515 6.91 -12.15 -21.84
C VAL A 515 5.41 -12.18 -22.16
N GLY A 516 4.83 -13.37 -22.27
CA GLY A 516 3.45 -13.55 -22.74
C GLY A 516 3.28 -13.10 -24.19
N VAL A 517 2.08 -12.65 -24.56
CA VAL A 517 1.71 -12.37 -25.96
C VAL A 517 2.61 -11.36 -26.67
N ASN A 518 3.15 -10.36 -25.97
CA ASN A 518 4.02 -9.35 -26.58
C ASN A 518 5.40 -9.91 -26.98
N SER A 519 5.86 -10.99 -26.33
CA SER A 519 7.12 -11.66 -26.70
C SER A 519 7.07 -12.37 -28.07
N LEU A 520 5.87 -12.54 -28.65
CA LEU A 520 5.68 -13.06 -30.02
C LEU A 520 5.99 -12.03 -31.11
N TYR A 521 5.83 -10.74 -30.80
CA TYR A 521 5.97 -9.63 -31.77
C TYR A 521 7.22 -8.78 -31.52
N ASN A 522 7.69 -8.74 -30.27
CA ASN A 522 8.83 -7.95 -29.85
C ASN A 522 9.77 -8.79 -28.98
N HIS A 523 10.99 -8.99 -29.48
CA HIS A 523 12.03 -9.79 -28.82
C HIS A 523 13.10 -8.90 -28.15
N SER A 524 12.84 -7.60 -28.03
CA SER A 524 13.75 -6.63 -27.41
C SER A 524 14.07 -7.03 -25.97
N THR A 525 15.36 -7.03 -25.66
CA THR A 525 15.93 -7.41 -24.37
C THR A 525 16.87 -6.30 -23.92
N LEU A 526 16.62 -5.68 -22.78
CA LEU A 526 17.64 -4.86 -22.11
C LEU A 526 18.47 -5.78 -21.23
N GLU A 527 19.78 -5.86 -21.46
CA GLU A 527 20.65 -6.73 -20.67
C GLU A 527 21.97 -6.04 -20.33
N TYR A 528 22.39 -6.18 -19.08
CA TYR A 528 23.69 -5.74 -18.60
C TYR A 528 24.34 -6.80 -17.71
N LYS A 529 25.67 -6.77 -17.64
CA LYS A 529 26.47 -7.69 -16.81
C LYS A 529 27.28 -6.89 -15.81
N PHE A 530 26.73 -6.70 -14.62
CA PHE A 530 27.38 -5.99 -13.53
C PHE A 530 28.61 -6.75 -13.03
N SER A 531 29.66 -6.01 -12.70
CA SER A 531 30.80 -6.55 -11.93
C SER A 531 30.52 -6.45 -10.42
N PRO A 532 31.01 -7.38 -9.58
CA PRO A 532 30.82 -7.29 -8.12
C PRO A 532 31.38 -6.01 -7.48
N GLN A 533 32.32 -5.34 -8.14
CA GLN A 533 32.88 -4.05 -7.74
C GLN A 533 31.95 -2.86 -8.06
N GLU A 534 31.07 -3.01 -9.04
CA GLU A 534 30.13 -1.99 -9.51
C GLU A 534 28.74 -2.15 -8.89
N LEU A 535 28.26 -3.39 -8.82
CA LEU A 535 27.05 -3.79 -8.15
C LEU A 535 27.14 -5.28 -7.81
N ASP A 536 27.36 -5.59 -6.54
CA ASP A 536 27.23 -6.96 -6.06
C ASP A 536 25.75 -7.36 -5.99
N ILE A 537 25.24 -7.83 -7.13
CA ILE A 537 23.85 -8.25 -7.26
C ILE A 537 23.46 -9.36 -6.26
N THR A 538 24.42 -10.12 -5.71
CA THR A 538 24.13 -11.20 -4.75
C THR A 538 23.60 -10.69 -3.41
N LYS A 539 23.79 -9.39 -3.12
CA LYS A 539 23.24 -8.72 -1.94
C LYS A 539 21.82 -8.14 -2.18
N LEU A 540 21.27 -8.18 -3.38
CA LEU A 540 19.95 -7.62 -3.69
C LEU A 540 18.84 -8.52 -3.16
N GLU A 541 18.00 -7.97 -2.28
CA GLU A 541 17.12 -8.73 -1.40
C GLU A 541 15.72 -8.09 -1.29
N TYR A 542 15.65 -6.77 -1.06
CA TYR A 542 14.39 -6.03 -0.98
C TYR A 542 13.99 -5.49 -2.35
N ILE A 543 12.68 -5.34 -2.58
CA ILE A 543 12.10 -4.84 -3.84
C ILE A 543 11.17 -3.66 -3.53
N GLN A 544 11.30 -2.58 -4.30
CA GLN A 544 10.48 -1.37 -4.20
C GLN A 544 10.02 -0.90 -5.58
N ILE A 545 8.96 -0.09 -5.61
CA ILE A 545 8.42 0.50 -6.84
C ILE A 545 8.26 2.00 -6.60
N GLN A 546 8.70 2.80 -7.58
CA GLN A 546 8.50 4.24 -7.63
C GLN A 546 7.85 4.66 -8.95
N THR A 547 6.89 5.57 -8.91
CA THR A 547 6.26 6.21 -10.08
C THR A 547 6.66 7.68 -10.19
N PHE A 548 6.49 8.25 -11.38
CA PHE A 548 6.83 9.65 -11.64
C PHE A 548 5.59 10.49 -11.99
N THR A 549 5.23 10.59 -13.26
CA THR A 549 4.19 11.53 -13.73
C THR A 549 2.76 10.96 -13.67
N GLN A 550 2.60 9.64 -13.74
CA GLN A 550 1.30 8.97 -13.89
C GLN A 550 0.93 8.02 -12.74
N THR A 551 -0.36 7.73 -12.62
CA THR A 551 -0.89 6.65 -11.77
C THR A 551 -0.72 5.32 -12.51
N ILE A 552 0.10 4.41 -11.99
CA ILE A 552 0.49 3.18 -12.69
C ILE A 552 -0.15 1.95 -12.03
N PRO A 553 -1.00 1.20 -12.74
CA PRO A 553 -1.48 -0.11 -12.31
C PRO A 553 -0.47 -1.20 -12.68
N ILE A 554 -0.10 -1.98 -11.68
CA ILE A 554 0.82 -3.13 -11.77
C ILE A 554 0.03 -4.36 -11.32
N GLU A 555 -0.22 -5.29 -12.25
CA GLU A 555 -0.95 -6.52 -11.99
C GLU A 555 0.01 -7.72 -11.91
N ASN A 556 -0.37 -8.71 -11.10
CA ASN A 556 0.29 -10.01 -11.02
C ASN A 556 1.82 -9.92 -10.81
N PHE A 557 2.27 -9.08 -9.87
CA PHE A 557 3.68 -8.98 -9.48
C PHE A 557 4.09 -10.19 -8.62
N PHE A 558 5.03 -11.02 -9.08
CA PHE A 558 5.56 -12.13 -8.27
C PHE A 558 7.00 -12.50 -8.63
N ILE A 559 7.62 -13.29 -7.74
CA ILE A 559 9.01 -13.76 -7.87
C ILE A 559 8.97 -15.29 -8.09
N ASN A 560 9.84 -15.80 -8.97
CA ASN A 560 10.07 -17.23 -9.14
C ASN A 560 11.59 -17.50 -9.33
N PHE A 561 12.00 -18.76 -9.14
CA PHE A 561 13.39 -19.22 -9.22
C PHE A 561 13.59 -20.21 -10.39
N GLU A 562 12.51 -20.56 -11.08
CA GLU A 562 12.50 -21.23 -12.37
C GLU A 562 11.76 -20.38 -13.42
N PRO A 563 12.09 -20.49 -14.73
CA PRO A 563 11.35 -19.83 -15.78
C PRO A 563 9.96 -20.48 -15.95
N ILE A 564 8.90 -19.67 -15.97
CA ILE A 564 7.53 -20.14 -16.27
C ILE A 564 7.43 -20.29 -17.79
N LEU A 565 7.52 -21.52 -18.28
CA LEU A 565 7.63 -21.83 -19.71
C LEU A 565 6.42 -21.35 -20.51
N GLU A 566 5.25 -21.28 -19.88
CA GLU A 566 4.00 -20.76 -20.43
C GLU A 566 4.02 -19.23 -20.69
N LEU A 567 4.98 -18.51 -20.10
CA LEU A 567 5.19 -17.07 -20.31
C LEU A 567 6.33 -16.77 -21.29
N HIS A 568 7.32 -17.66 -21.44
CA HIS A 568 8.46 -17.44 -22.34
C HIS A 568 8.20 -18.11 -23.70
N ALA A 569 7.88 -17.31 -24.72
CA ALA A 569 7.59 -17.84 -26.06
C ALA A 569 8.76 -18.66 -26.64
N VAL A 570 8.48 -19.90 -27.04
CA VAL A 570 9.44 -20.76 -27.72
C VAL A 570 9.46 -20.41 -29.21
N ILE A 571 10.42 -19.57 -29.59
CA ILE A 571 10.61 -19.12 -30.99
C ILE A 571 11.59 -20.07 -31.69
N ASP A 572 11.24 -20.54 -32.90
CA ASP A 572 12.17 -21.28 -33.74
C ASP A 572 13.29 -20.34 -34.21
N LYS A 573 14.54 -20.72 -33.93
CA LYS A 573 15.75 -19.97 -34.30
C LYS A 573 15.96 -19.87 -35.83
N GLN A 574 15.25 -20.69 -36.62
CA GLN A 574 15.22 -20.60 -38.08
C GLN A 574 14.35 -19.43 -38.58
N PHE A 575 13.40 -18.94 -37.77
CA PHE A 575 12.45 -17.88 -38.17
C PHE A 575 13.07 -16.47 -38.08
N ARG A 576 14.13 -16.23 -38.87
CA ARG A 576 14.70 -14.89 -39.06
C ARG A 576 14.01 -14.16 -40.21
N THR A 577 13.10 -13.25 -39.88
CA THR A 577 12.50 -12.32 -40.86
C THR A 577 13.60 -11.40 -41.43
N PRO A 578 13.89 -11.40 -42.74
CA PRO A 578 14.96 -10.59 -43.30
C PRO A 578 14.44 -9.20 -43.66
N ILE A 579 14.70 -8.20 -42.80
CA ILE A 579 14.58 -6.79 -43.16
C ILE A 579 15.92 -6.09 -42.87
N LYS A 580 16.81 -6.16 -43.87
CA LYS A 580 17.78 -5.08 -44.08
C LYS A 580 17.12 -4.07 -45.01
N ILE A 581 16.86 -2.87 -44.50
CA ILE A 581 16.69 -1.70 -45.36
C ILE A 581 18.08 -1.07 -45.46
N ASN A 582 18.72 -1.22 -46.63
CA ASN A 582 19.84 -0.37 -46.99
C ASN A 582 19.27 0.97 -47.51
N GLN A 583 20.02 2.05 -47.32
CA GLN A 583 19.85 3.30 -48.05
C GLN A 583 20.99 3.41 -49.07
N GLU A 584 20.66 3.80 -50.29
CA GLU A 584 21.49 4.23 -51.44
C GLU A 584 20.47 4.24 -52.61
N GLU A 585 19.93 5.40 -53.01
CA GLU A 585 20.49 6.44 -53.91
C GLU A 585 20.30 6.10 -55.41
N ASP A 586 20.23 7.14 -56.23
CA ASP A 586 19.57 7.14 -57.54
C ASP A 586 20.41 6.59 -58.71
N ASP A 587 19.74 6.13 -59.79
CA ASP A 587 20.03 6.62 -61.15
C ASP A 587 18.94 6.23 -62.20
N ASP A 588 18.96 6.89 -63.37
CA ASP A 588 17.89 6.90 -64.39
C ASP A 588 17.85 5.71 -65.40
N ASN A 589 16.66 5.49 -65.98
CA ASN A 589 16.33 5.31 -67.42
C ASN A 589 15.42 4.14 -67.89
N ASP A 590 14.62 4.51 -68.90
CA ASP A 590 14.04 3.76 -70.02
C ASP A 590 12.75 2.90 -69.93
N ILE A 591 12.05 2.97 -71.08
CA ILE A 591 10.65 2.65 -71.44
C ILE A 591 10.71 2.11 -72.90
N PRO A 592 9.73 1.38 -73.51
CA PRO A 592 8.53 0.68 -73.04
C PRO A 592 8.46 -0.82 -73.46
N SER A 593 7.40 -1.53 -73.05
CA SER A 593 6.54 -2.26 -74.01
C SER A 593 5.15 -2.54 -73.40
N ASN A 594 4.12 -2.76 -74.24
CA ASN A 594 2.70 -2.70 -73.85
C ASN A 594 1.92 -3.98 -74.30
N PRO A 595 0.58 -4.11 -74.21
CA PRO A 595 -0.07 -5.28 -73.58
C PRO A 595 -0.78 -6.20 -74.62
N PRO A 596 -1.64 -7.16 -74.21
CA PRO A 596 -3.08 -6.82 -74.12
C PRO A 596 -4.00 -7.63 -73.15
N THR A 597 -5.15 -7.02 -72.79
CA THR A 597 -6.47 -7.64 -72.48
C THR A 597 -6.69 -8.62 -71.29
N GLY A 598 -7.84 -8.55 -70.59
CA GLY A 598 -8.20 -9.59 -69.58
C GLY A 598 -9.44 -9.47 -68.65
N ASN A 599 -10.51 -8.74 -69.02
CA ASN A 599 -11.85 -8.68 -68.36
C ASN A 599 -12.12 -9.26 -66.93
N LYS A 600 -12.51 -8.36 -66.01
CA LYS A 600 -13.66 -8.43 -65.06
C LYS A 600 -14.31 -9.80 -64.76
N ARG A 601 -14.44 -10.13 -63.45
CA ARG A 601 -15.76 -10.15 -62.73
C ARG A 601 -15.64 -10.38 -61.21
N GLN A 602 -16.69 -10.00 -60.48
CA GLN A 602 -16.90 -10.22 -59.04
C GLN A 602 -17.71 -11.50 -58.82
N HIS A 603 -17.64 -12.13 -57.63
CA HIS A 603 -18.77 -12.20 -56.67
C HIS A 603 -18.42 -12.89 -55.33
N LYS A 604 -19.36 -12.79 -54.37
CA LYS A 604 -19.31 -13.36 -53.00
C LYS A 604 -19.80 -14.83 -52.97
N HIS A 605 -19.46 -15.64 -51.96
CA HIS A 605 -20.21 -15.77 -50.68
C HIS A 605 -20.02 -17.13 -49.94
N GLN A 606 -20.19 -17.03 -48.61
CA GLN A 606 -20.80 -18.02 -47.68
C GLN A 606 -20.00 -19.20 -47.10
N GLN A 607 -20.48 -19.58 -45.91
CA GLN A 607 -20.01 -20.62 -45.00
C GLN A 607 -20.92 -21.85 -45.14
N GLN A 608 -20.47 -23.01 -44.66
CA GLN A 608 -21.35 -23.84 -43.81
C GLN A 608 -20.57 -24.78 -42.88
N GLN A 609 -21.30 -25.38 -41.94
CA GLN A 609 -20.78 -26.18 -40.83
C GLN A 609 -20.76 -27.67 -41.20
N TYR A 610 -20.00 -28.47 -40.45
CA TYR A 610 -20.37 -29.87 -40.19
C TYR A 610 -20.13 -30.23 -38.72
N SER A 611 -21.07 -30.98 -38.17
CA SER A 611 -20.96 -31.69 -36.88
C SER A 611 -20.73 -33.18 -37.12
N ASN A 612 -20.36 -33.93 -36.07
CA ASN A 612 -20.53 -35.37 -36.05
C ASN A 612 -20.59 -35.91 -34.62
N THR A 613 -21.22 -37.08 -34.44
CA THR A 613 -21.72 -37.52 -33.12
C THR A 613 -21.69 -39.05 -32.97
N THR A 614 -21.57 -39.51 -31.71
CA THR A 614 -22.15 -40.77 -31.14
C THR A 614 -21.20 -41.96 -30.92
N ILE A 615 -21.64 -42.83 -29.99
CA ILE A 615 -21.16 -44.16 -29.51
C ILE A 615 -20.39 -44.05 -28.18
N SER A 616 -20.64 -44.83 -27.11
CA SER A 616 -21.73 -45.74 -26.63
C SER A 616 -21.24 -46.31 -25.27
N ALA A 617 -21.94 -47.11 -24.46
CA ALA A 617 -23.18 -46.93 -23.67
C ALA A 617 -23.16 -48.02 -22.54
N ILE A 618 -24.23 -48.17 -21.75
CA ILE A 618 -24.46 -49.28 -20.75
C ILE A 618 -23.61 -49.11 -19.45
N ALA A 619 -24.08 -49.35 -18.21
CA ALA A 619 -25.30 -50.03 -17.71
C ALA A 619 -26.11 -49.23 -16.64
N LYS A 620 -27.29 -49.76 -16.29
CA LYS A 620 -28.10 -49.47 -15.07
C LYS A 620 -27.72 -50.53 -13.99
N SER A 621 -28.20 -50.62 -12.74
CA SER A 621 -29.48 -50.29 -12.06
C SER A 621 -29.29 -50.51 -10.51
N VAL A 622 -30.23 -50.47 -9.52
CA VAL A 622 -31.51 -49.77 -9.21
C VAL A 622 -32.01 -50.20 -7.79
N ILE A 623 -32.55 -49.28 -6.96
CA ILE A 623 -33.43 -49.48 -5.74
C ILE A 623 -32.84 -50.19 -4.48
N LYS A 624 -32.88 -49.55 -3.27
CA LYS A 624 -33.91 -49.70 -2.19
C LYS A 624 -33.58 -48.96 -0.87
N THR A 625 -34.63 -48.51 -0.15
CA THR A 625 -34.70 -48.04 1.26
C THR A 625 -35.85 -48.85 1.95
N PRO A 626 -36.28 -48.68 3.24
CA PRO A 626 -35.98 -47.64 4.27
C PRO A 626 -35.85 -48.14 5.75
N SER A 627 -35.92 -47.19 6.71
CA SER A 627 -36.40 -47.35 8.11
C SER A 627 -35.49 -48.04 9.16
N ASN A 628 -35.57 -47.80 10.49
CA ASN A 628 -36.26 -46.78 11.34
C ASN A 628 -35.66 -46.82 12.80
N VAL A 629 -36.23 -46.01 13.72
CA VAL A 629 -36.28 -46.19 15.22
C VAL A 629 -35.21 -45.49 16.10
N LEU A 630 -35.69 -44.51 16.88
CA LEU A 630 -35.16 -43.98 18.17
C LEU A 630 -35.73 -44.82 19.34
N PRO A 631 -35.15 -44.91 20.57
CA PRO A 631 -35.45 -43.89 21.61
C PRO A 631 -34.50 -43.72 22.86
N VAL A 632 -34.30 -42.44 23.26
CA VAL A 632 -34.61 -41.86 24.61
C VAL A 632 -33.76 -42.12 25.90
N ASP A 633 -33.57 -41.01 26.66
CA ASP A 633 -33.27 -40.76 28.09
C ASP A 633 -31.95 -41.13 28.82
N GLY A 634 -31.58 -40.22 29.75
CA GLY A 634 -30.51 -40.36 30.77
C GLY A 634 -30.18 -39.01 31.46
N VAL A 635 -30.16 -38.94 32.80
CA VAL A 635 -30.22 -37.66 33.55
C VAL A 635 -29.17 -37.55 34.69
N MET A 636 -28.75 -36.30 34.95
CA MET A 636 -28.24 -35.71 36.23
C MET A 636 -26.73 -35.56 36.57
N ARG A 637 -26.49 -34.43 37.26
CA ARG A 637 -25.47 -34.08 38.29
C ARG A 637 -24.04 -33.66 37.88
N MET A 638 -23.66 -32.49 38.41
CA MET A 638 -22.29 -31.97 38.47
C MET A 638 -21.49 -32.59 39.62
N THR A 639 -20.17 -32.73 39.44
CA THR A 639 -19.19 -32.80 40.53
C THR A 639 -17.99 -31.90 40.23
N LYS A 640 -17.42 -31.26 41.26
CA LYS A 640 -16.18 -30.48 41.12
C LYS A 640 -15.02 -31.43 40.88
N ASN A 641 -14.15 -31.17 39.91
CA ASN A 641 -13.00 -32.03 39.63
C ASN A 641 -11.69 -31.26 39.39
N LYS A 642 -10.57 -31.94 39.67
CA LYS A 642 -9.20 -31.39 39.66
C LYS A 642 -8.75 -31.02 38.23
N PRO A 643 -7.77 -30.10 38.07
CA PRO A 643 -7.26 -29.72 36.74
C PRO A 643 -6.81 -30.94 35.93
N SER A 644 -7.31 -30.99 34.69
CA SER A 644 -7.19 -32.12 33.78
C SER A 644 -5.75 -32.35 33.32
N ILE A 645 -5.51 -33.50 32.70
CA ILE A 645 -4.22 -33.82 32.06
C ILE A 645 -3.90 -32.78 30.97
N ILE A 646 -4.90 -32.26 30.26
CA ILE A 646 -4.75 -31.23 29.22
C ILE A 646 -4.33 -29.87 29.84
N GLN A 647 -4.86 -29.49 31.00
CA GLN A 647 -4.40 -28.28 31.71
C GLN A 647 -2.91 -28.39 32.09
N ARG A 648 -2.46 -29.58 32.50
CA ARG A 648 -1.05 -29.84 32.84
C ARG A 648 -0.14 -29.94 31.61
N PHE A 649 -0.70 -30.33 30.47
CA PHE A 649 -0.01 -30.36 29.18
C PHE A 649 0.29 -28.94 28.68
N TRP A 650 -0.72 -28.06 28.66
CA TRP A 650 -0.51 -26.65 28.29
C TRP A 650 0.45 -25.92 29.23
N ASN A 651 0.31 -26.12 30.55
CA ASN A 651 1.25 -25.56 31.53
C ASN A 651 2.69 -26.11 31.39
N ARG A 652 2.92 -27.21 30.65
CA ARG A 652 4.26 -27.74 30.34
C ARG A 652 4.83 -27.25 29.01
N LEU A 653 3.97 -26.83 28.09
CA LEU A 653 4.36 -26.31 26.77
C LEU A 653 4.80 -24.85 26.81
N PHE A 654 4.38 -24.11 27.84
CA PHE A 654 4.63 -22.67 27.98
C PHE A 654 5.17 -22.27 29.36
N ASP A 655 5.88 -23.17 30.07
CA ASP A 655 6.66 -22.79 31.26
C ASP A 655 8.01 -22.18 30.81
N PRO A 656 8.29 -20.89 31.07
CA PRO A 656 9.54 -20.26 30.67
C PRO A 656 10.78 -20.73 31.45
N LYS A 657 10.66 -21.72 32.36
CA LYS A 657 11.77 -22.21 33.19
C LYS A 657 12.37 -23.55 32.78
N THR A 658 11.88 -24.22 31.73
CA THR A 658 12.39 -25.54 31.29
C THR A 658 12.95 -25.54 29.86
N THR A 659 14.11 -24.92 29.67
CA THR A 659 14.84 -24.91 28.38
C THR A 659 16.26 -25.46 28.52
N THR A 660 16.38 -26.75 28.84
CA THR A 660 17.62 -27.52 28.68
C THR A 660 17.38 -28.67 27.71
N LEU A 661 18.12 -28.68 26.61
CA LEU A 661 17.94 -29.61 25.48
C LEU A 661 18.32 -31.07 25.86
N PRO A 662 17.49 -32.07 25.54
CA PRO A 662 17.92 -33.47 25.50
C PRO A 662 18.71 -33.75 24.22
N LEU A 663 19.85 -34.42 24.34
CA LEU A 663 20.66 -34.88 23.21
C LEU A 663 20.04 -36.11 22.55
N LEU A 664 20.23 -36.24 21.23
CA LEU A 664 19.83 -37.41 20.44
C LEU A 664 20.82 -38.58 20.62
N PRO A 665 20.38 -39.85 20.44
CA PRO A 665 21.24 -41.02 20.55
C PRO A 665 22.21 -41.16 19.37
N VAL A 666 23.39 -41.72 19.65
CA VAL A 666 24.46 -41.96 18.67
C VAL A 666 24.30 -43.35 18.01
N LEU A 667 24.65 -43.44 16.73
CA LEU A 667 24.84 -44.70 15.98
C LEU A 667 26.30 -44.82 15.49
N PRO A 668 26.80 -46.03 15.18
CA PRO A 668 28.21 -46.37 15.37
C PRO A 668 29.17 -45.95 14.25
N THR A 669 30.46 -45.96 14.60
CA THR A 669 31.61 -45.58 13.77
C THR A 669 32.06 -46.67 12.78
N PRO A 670 32.61 -46.28 11.61
CA PRO A 670 33.55 -47.09 10.85
C PRO A 670 35.00 -46.92 11.35
N ILE A 671 35.74 -48.02 11.20
CA ILE A 671 37.08 -48.36 11.69
C ILE A 671 38.22 -47.37 11.28
N ALA A 672 39.28 -47.29 12.11
CA ALA A 672 40.50 -46.48 11.91
C ALA A 672 41.50 -47.09 10.88
N PRO A 673 42.67 -46.47 10.60
CA PRO A 673 43.85 -46.76 11.43
C PRO A 673 44.93 -45.63 11.56
N VAL A 674 45.44 -45.36 12.77
CA VAL A 674 46.74 -44.67 13.02
C VAL A 674 47.41 -45.31 14.26
N GLN A 675 48.73 -45.18 14.38
CA GLN A 675 49.61 -45.96 15.29
C GLN A 675 49.89 -45.30 16.66
N GLN A 676 50.22 -46.17 17.65
CA GLN A 676 51.18 -46.05 18.78
C GLN A 676 51.70 -44.63 19.15
N VAL A 677 51.46 -44.03 20.34
CA VAL A 677 51.91 -44.40 21.71
C VAL A 677 53.46 -44.53 21.84
N PRO A 678 54.20 -43.86 22.78
CA PRO A 678 53.93 -42.64 23.58
C PRO A 678 55.18 -41.69 23.86
N GLN A 679 54.97 -40.65 24.69
CA GLN A 679 55.86 -40.00 25.71
C GLN A 679 57.39 -39.75 25.51
N GLU A 680 57.83 -38.50 25.77
CA GLU A 680 58.93 -38.05 26.69
C GLU A 680 58.93 -36.49 26.76
N GLN A 681 58.87 -35.80 27.93
CA GLN A 681 59.88 -35.40 28.95
C GLN A 681 60.65 -34.05 28.71
N ASN A 682 60.74 -33.24 29.79
CA ASN A 682 61.76 -32.19 30.09
C ASN A 682 61.79 -30.86 29.25
N GLN A 683 62.20 -29.67 29.76
CA GLN A 683 62.27 -29.08 31.13
C GLN A 683 62.61 -27.54 31.09
N TYR A 684 62.33 -26.78 32.19
CA TYR A 684 62.80 -25.39 32.55
C TYR A 684 62.49 -24.19 31.56
N VAL A 685 61.80 -23.07 31.92
CA VAL A 685 62.10 -21.91 32.86
C VAL A 685 62.93 -20.79 32.15
N GLN A 686 62.73 -19.45 32.26
CA GLN A 686 62.34 -18.55 33.38
C GLN A 686 61.85 -17.12 32.93
N GLN A 687 60.88 -16.50 33.65
CA GLN A 687 60.74 -15.04 34.05
C GLN A 687 60.79 -13.88 33.00
N GLN A 688 60.39 -12.60 33.23
CA GLN A 688 59.79 -11.84 34.37
C GLN A 688 59.06 -10.52 33.92
N GLN A 689 58.13 -10.00 34.76
CA GLN A 689 57.72 -8.58 35.06
C GLN A 689 57.47 -7.54 33.90
N LEU A 690 56.41 -6.70 33.85
CA LEU A 690 55.80 -5.72 34.79
C LEU A 690 56.71 -4.54 35.21
N PRO A 691 56.19 -3.32 35.53
CA PRO A 691 54.80 -2.80 35.49
C PRO A 691 54.65 -1.44 34.73
N ALA A 692 53.54 -0.72 34.94
CA ALA A 692 53.24 0.60 34.36
C ALA A 692 53.39 1.76 35.39
N THR A 693 53.47 3.01 34.89
CA THR A 693 53.39 4.24 35.72
C THR A 693 52.61 5.35 35.01
N GLN A 694 51.90 6.19 35.77
CA GLN A 694 51.25 7.43 35.33
C GLN A 694 52.23 8.63 35.37
N ILE A 695 51.89 9.77 34.78
CA ILE A 695 52.18 11.13 35.31
C ILE A 695 51.37 12.23 34.58
N GLN A 696 51.34 13.44 35.15
CA GLN A 696 50.39 14.52 34.86
C GLN A 696 50.84 15.52 33.76
N GLN A 697 49.92 16.42 33.40
CA GLN A 697 50.15 17.61 32.57
C GLN A 697 51.00 18.68 33.28
N GLN A 698 51.82 19.43 32.53
CA GLN A 698 52.01 20.89 32.70
C GLN A 698 52.72 21.51 31.48
N ASN A 699 52.42 22.78 31.16
CA ASN A 699 53.05 23.57 30.09
C ASN A 699 54.26 24.37 30.62
N PRO A 700 55.15 24.87 29.74
CA PRO A 700 55.22 26.34 29.64
C PRO A 700 55.55 26.94 28.25
N ALA A 701 55.10 28.20 28.09
CA ALA A 701 55.68 29.34 27.37
C ALA A 701 56.50 29.20 26.06
N GLN A 702 55.90 29.71 24.98
CA GLN A 702 56.39 30.78 24.08
C GLN A 702 57.90 30.98 23.80
N SER A 703 58.25 31.00 22.51
CA SER A 703 59.17 31.99 21.94
C SER A 703 58.79 32.33 20.48
N THR A 704 58.95 33.59 20.06
CA THR A 704 58.43 34.13 18.78
C THR A 704 59.53 34.47 17.78
N GLN A 705 59.37 34.08 16.50
CA GLN A 705 59.96 34.76 15.33
C GLN A 705 58.95 34.79 14.16
N HIS A 706 59.32 35.40 13.02
CA HIS A 706 58.42 36.25 12.21
C HIS A 706 58.26 35.83 10.73
N ILE A 707 57.06 36.10 10.16
CA ILE A 707 56.76 36.35 8.71
C ILE A 707 56.79 35.11 7.78
N PRO A 708 55.97 35.00 6.69
CA PRO A 708 54.82 35.81 6.23
C PRO A 708 53.47 35.04 6.26
N GLN A 709 52.37 35.70 5.85
CA GLN A 709 51.04 35.09 5.65
C GLN A 709 50.95 34.20 4.40
N PRO A 710 50.28 33.04 4.49
CA PRO A 710 49.46 32.48 3.41
C PRO A 710 48.02 33.04 3.46
N LEU A 711 47.28 32.85 2.36
CA LEU A 711 45.87 33.22 2.20
C LEU A 711 44.94 32.61 3.28
N PRO A 712 43.80 33.25 3.61
CA PRO A 712 42.83 32.67 4.53
C PRO A 712 42.30 31.34 4.00
N GLN A 713 42.63 30.24 4.68
CA GLN A 713 42.02 28.95 4.40
C GLN A 713 40.51 29.02 4.72
N PRO A 714 39.65 28.35 3.93
CA PRO A 714 38.23 28.29 4.24
C PRO A 714 38.03 27.66 5.61
N VAL A 715 37.17 28.27 6.44
CA VAL A 715 36.80 27.74 7.75
C VAL A 715 36.33 26.30 7.57
N MET A 716 37.05 25.33 8.15
CA MET A 716 36.61 23.94 8.14
C MET A 716 35.25 23.88 8.83
N VAL A 717 34.21 23.64 8.04
CA VAL A 717 32.86 23.38 8.55
C VAL A 717 32.93 22.08 9.33
N VAL A 718 33.03 22.20 10.66
CA VAL A 718 32.90 21.08 11.58
C VAL A 718 31.52 20.48 11.34
N GLN A 719 31.49 19.35 10.63
CA GLN A 719 30.26 18.61 10.37
C GLN A 719 29.64 18.27 11.72
N GLN A 720 28.40 18.69 11.93
CA GLN A 720 27.72 18.44 13.21
C GLN A 720 27.67 16.92 13.43
N PRO A 721 27.97 16.43 14.65
CA PRO A 721 27.87 15.01 14.94
C PRO A 721 26.47 14.51 14.59
N ILE A 722 26.41 13.30 14.03
CA ILE A 722 25.17 12.74 13.48
C ILE A 722 24.14 12.61 14.61
N ARG A 723 22.93 13.13 14.37
CA ARG A 723 21.87 13.22 15.39
C ARG A 723 21.14 11.90 15.46
N GLU A 724 21.18 11.25 16.63
CA GLU A 724 20.60 9.93 16.85
C GLU A 724 19.10 10.00 17.17
N ASN A 725 18.63 11.08 17.81
CA ASN A 725 17.25 11.18 18.31
C ASN A 725 16.32 11.99 17.39
N PRO A 726 15.12 11.48 17.04
CA PRO A 726 14.14 12.19 16.23
C PRO A 726 13.65 13.49 16.91
N PRO A 727 13.25 14.52 16.14
CA PRO A 727 12.76 15.77 16.71
C PRO A 727 11.44 15.57 17.46
N CYS A 728 11.33 16.17 18.66
CA CYS A 728 10.12 16.06 19.46
C CYS A 728 8.90 16.68 18.75
N LYS A 729 7.78 15.95 18.71
CA LYS A 729 6.48 16.42 18.17
C LYS A 729 6.01 17.78 18.73
N TYR A 730 6.39 18.11 19.97
CA TYR A 730 6.05 19.38 20.62
C TYR A 730 7.11 20.48 20.43
N SER A 731 8.28 20.15 19.87
CA SER A 731 9.35 21.09 19.49
C SER A 731 9.69 22.10 20.60
N ASN A 732 9.74 23.40 20.28
CA ASN A 732 9.94 24.50 21.22
C ASN A 732 8.90 24.54 22.36
N ASN A 733 7.69 24.02 22.16
CA ASN A 733 6.61 24.00 23.16
C ASN A 733 6.61 22.74 24.06
N CYS A 734 7.64 21.89 23.98
CA CYS A 734 7.72 20.66 24.76
C CYS A 734 7.98 20.88 26.27
N ARG A 735 6.93 20.82 27.09
CA ARG A 735 7.03 20.89 28.56
C ARG A 735 7.81 19.71 29.16
N PHE A 736 7.72 18.52 28.56
CA PHE A 736 8.41 17.30 29.02
C PHE A 736 9.94 17.46 29.08
N GLN A 737 10.52 18.35 28.26
CA GLN A 737 11.95 18.65 28.26
C GLN A 737 12.46 19.30 29.56
N TYR A 738 11.61 20.01 30.32
CA TYR A 738 12.04 20.84 31.45
C TYR A 738 11.21 20.69 32.74
N THR A 739 9.95 20.28 32.64
CA THR A 739 9.01 20.37 33.78
C THR A 739 8.45 19.00 34.20
N HIS A 740 9.07 17.90 33.75
CA HIS A 740 8.61 16.53 34.00
C HIS A 740 9.69 15.71 34.71
N PRO A 741 9.38 14.86 35.69
CA PRO A 741 10.37 14.06 36.43
C PRO A 741 11.18 13.08 35.56
N LYS A 742 10.73 12.78 34.34
CA LYS A 742 11.41 11.95 33.34
C LYS A 742 11.97 12.77 32.17
N ALA A 743 12.42 14.00 32.41
CA ALA A 743 12.96 14.88 31.38
C ALA A 743 14.18 14.26 30.65
N ASP A 744 15.05 13.57 31.38
CA ASP A 744 16.24 12.93 30.80
C ASP A 744 15.88 11.75 29.88
N GLU A 745 14.95 10.87 30.30
CA GLU A 745 14.42 9.79 29.46
C GLU A 745 13.76 10.33 28.18
N HIS A 746 13.05 11.46 28.29
CA HIS A 746 12.42 12.12 27.15
C HIS A 746 13.45 12.76 26.20
N CYS A 747 14.53 13.36 26.72
CA CYS A 747 15.63 13.87 25.91
C CYS A 747 16.46 12.75 25.25
N GLN A 748 16.62 11.61 25.92
CA GLN A 748 17.23 10.40 25.38
C GLN A 748 16.42 9.75 24.24
N GLN A 749 15.14 10.10 24.08
CA GLN A 749 14.30 9.64 22.97
C GLN A 749 14.06 10.72 21.90
N TYR A 750 14.07 12.01 22.28
CA TYR A 750 13.69 13.11 21.39
C TYR A 750 14.64 14.30 21.46
N SER A 751 15.07 14.78 20.30
CA SER A 751 15.85 16.02 20.18
C SER A 751 14.94 17.26 20.09
N HIS A 752 15.41 18.40 20.59
CA HIS A 752 14.62 19.62 20.77
C HIS A 752 15.36 20.87 20.28
N PRO A 753 14.68 21.96 19.86
CA PRO A 753 15.36 23.21 19.52
C PRO A 753 16.20 23.75 20.68
N CYS A 754 17.49 24.01 20.44
CA CYS A 754 18.36 24.66 21.42
C CYS A 754 17.89 26.11 21.65
N ARG A 755 17.58 26.45 22.91
CA ARG A 755 17.07 27.78 23.30
C ARG A 755 18.01 28.94 22.99
N TYR A 756 19.29 28.66 22.71
CA TYR A 756 20.32 29.65 22.43
C TYR A 756 20.84 29.62 20.97
N SER A 757 20.28 28.78 20.08
CA SER A 757 20.66 28.75 18.65
C SER A 757 22.20 28.75 18.46
N GLU A 758 22.75 29.67 17.65
CA GLU A 758 24.18 29.84 17.44
C GLU A 758 24.94 30.44 18.64
N LEU A 759 24.27 31.12 19.57
CA LEU A 759 24.81 31.65 20.82
C LEU A 759 25.06 30.55 21.87
N CYS A 760 24.71 29.29 21.57
CA CYS A 760 24.89 28.19 22.51
C CYS A 760 26.37 27.86 22.76
N ARG A 761 26.85 28.22 23.95
CA ARG A 761 28.22 27.89 24.42
C ARG A 761 28.50 26.38 24.54
N GLN A 762 27.46 25.54 24.50
CA GLN A 762 27.58 24.07 24.54
C GLN A 762 27.52 23.40 23.16
N ARG A 763 27.57 24.16 22.05
CA ARG A 763 27.53 23.61 20.67
C ARG A 763 28.62 22.57 20.34
N ASN A 764 29.70 22.52 21.13
CA ASN A 764 30.78 21.54 21.01
C ASN A 764 30.70 20.39 22.04
N ASN A 765 29.71 20.40 22.95
CA ASN A 765 29.47 19.29 23.88
C ASN A 765 28.59 18.24 23.18
N LEU A 766 29.13 17.04 22.99
CA LEU A 766 28.46 15.95 22.28
C LEU A 766 27.13 15.55 22.93
N GLN A 767 27.07 15.44 24.26
CA GLN A 767 25.86 15.06 25.03
C GLN A 767 24.78 16.15 25.00
N HIS A 768 25.16 17.41 24.78
CA HIS A 768 24.20 18.47 24.52
C HIS A 768 23.68 18.40 23.08
N CYS A 769 24.56 18.12 22.11
CA CYS A 769 24.21 18.06 20.69
C CYS A 769 23.43 16.79 20.26
N THR A 770 23.45 15.70 21.02
CA THR A 770 22.52 14.57 20.81
C THR A 770 21.07 14.95 21.11
N HIS A 771 20.83 15.79 22.12
CA HIS A 771 19.49 16.16 22.59
C HIS A 771 19.02 17.55 22.11
N SER A 772 19.94 18.43 21.69
CA SER A 772 19.65 19.82 21.29
C SER A 772 20.00 20.13 19.83
N ILE A 773 18.98 20.46 19.05
CA ILE A 773 19.09 20.90 17.66
C ILE A 773 19.47 22.39 17.61
N HIS A 774 20.65 22.68 17.06
CA HIS A 774 21.09 24.04 16.78
C HIS A 774 20.65 24.45 15.37
N TYR A 775 19.53 25.18 15.28
CA TYR A 775 19.11 25.90 14.08
C TYR A 775 19.85 27.25 13.98
N GLU A 776 20.04 27.77 12.78
CA GLU A 776 20.43 29.18 12.55
C GLU A 776 19.18 30.06 12.66
N HIS A 777 18.97 30.71 13.80
CA HIS A 777 17.80 31.55 14.02
C HIS A 777 18.07 32.96 13.46
N LYS A 778 17.92 33.09 12.14
CA LYS A 778 18.28 34.28 11.33
C LYS A 778 17.33 35.46 11.53
N VAL A 779 17.22 35.93 12.76
CA VAL A 779 16.44 37.10 13.17
C VAL A 779 17.37 38.18 13.76
N PRO A 780 17.13 39.47 13.47
CA PRO A 780 18.03 40.56 13.84
C PRO A 780 18.03 40.81 15.36
N THR A 781 19.17 41.27 15.89
CA THR A 781 19.21 41.83 17.25
C THR A 781 18.27 43.03 17.35
N CYS A 782 17.48 43.11 18.43
CA CYS A 782 16.57 44.21 18.68
C CYS A 782 17.35 45.54 18.76
N PRO A 783 16.97 46.61 18.03
CA PRO A 783 17.67 47.89 18.07
C PRO A 783 17.74 48.56 19.45
N GLN A 784 16.89 48.17 20.40
CA GLN A 784 16.92 48.62 21.80
C GLN A 784 17.57 47.61 22.76
N ASP A 785 17.88 46.40 22.28
CA ASP A 785 18.53 45.30 22.99
C ASP A 785 18.12 45.15 24.48
N GLN A 786 19.05 45.39 25.43
CA GLN A 786 18.80 45.29 26.87
C GLN A 786 17.75 46.30 27.38
N GLN A 787 17.65 47.48 26.75
CA GLN A 787 16.68 48.54 27.08
C GLN A 787 15.30 48.31 26.47
N CYS A 788 15.13 47.30 25.61
CA CYS A 788 13.86 47.04 24.93
C CYS A 788 12.72 46.75 25.93
N GLN A 789 11.62 47.47 25.78
CA GLN A 789 10.41 47.27 26.58
C GLN A 789 9.61 46.03 26.14
N GLN A 790 9.73 45.63 24.86
CA GLN A 790 9.01 44.49 24.27
C GLN A 790 9.66 43.12 24.57
N LYS A 791 10.72 43.04 25.38
CA LYS A 791 11.40 41.77 25.73
C LYS A 791 10.54 40.72 26.46
N HIS A 792 9.34 41.10 26.90
CA HIS A 792 8.32 40.25 27.52
C HIS A 792 7.22 39.78 26.54
N ASN A 793 7.22 40.27 25.30
CA ASN A 793 6.29 39.92 24.24
C ASN A 793 6.85 38.71 23.47
N SER A 794 6.12 37.60 23.49
CA SER A 794 6.57 36.31 22.93
C SER A 794 6.71 36.31 21.41
N LEU A 795 5.98 37.18 20.67
CA LEU A 795 6.19 37.37 19.24
C LEU A 795 7.44 38.22 18.95
N HIS A 796 7.62 39.34 19.66
CA HIS A 796 8.83 40.16 19.53
C HIS A 796 10.10 39.36 19.83
N ARG A 797 10.03 38.48 20.84
CA ARG A 797 11.12 37.56 21.23
C ARG A 797 11.35 36.39 20.28
N TYR A 798 10.51 36.23 19.27
CA TYR A 798 10.72 35.33 18.14
C TYR A 798 11.29 36.09 16.94
N GLU A 799 10.77 37.29 16.65
CA GLU A 799 11.20 38.14 15.54
C GLU A 799 12.52 38.89 15.78
N HIS A 800 12.98 38.99 17.04
CA HIS A 800 14.21 39.68 17.43
C HIS A 800 14.99 38.98 18.55
N ARG A 801 16.33 39.07 18.47
CA ARG A 801 17.25 38.66 19.55
C ARG A 801 17.51 39.77 20.56
N HIS A 802 17.89 39.37 21.76
CA HIS A 802 18.45 40.26 22.77
C HIS A 802 19.68 39.61 23.42
N THR A 803 20.71 40.41 23.71
CA THR A 803 21.88 40.01 24.49
C THR A 803 21.43 39.50 25.88
N ASP A 804 22.15 38.53 26.41
CA ASP A 804 21.91 37.86 27.71
C ASP A 804 20.60 37.05 27.84
N PHE A 805 19.75 37.02 26.81
CA PHE A 805 18.52 36.23 26.77
C PHE A 805 18.63 34.99 25.86
N SER A 806 17.65 34.09 25.98
CA SER A 806 17.49 32.97 25.06
C SER A 806 16.71 33.39 23.81
N ASP A 807 17.17 32.93 22.65
CA ASP A 807 16.52 33.05 21.33
C ASP A 807 15.12 32.44 21.29
N LEU A 808 14.85 31.46 22.16
CA LEU A 808 13.53 30.86 22.35
C LEU A 808 13.17 30.87 23.84
N LEU A 809 11.94 31.25 24.15
CA LEU A 809 11.37 31.16 25.49
C LEU A 809 11.26 29.68 25.94
N PHE A 810 11.26 29.44 27.25
CA PHE A 810 11.01 28.11 27.82
C PHE A 810 9.50 27.83 27.89
N PRO A 811 9.01 26.60 27.63
CA PRO A 811 7.59 26.32 27.76
C PRO A 811 7.18 26.33 29.24
N CYS A 812 6.24 27.19 29.61
CA CYS A 812 5.73 27.30 30.98
C CYS A 812 5.06 26.00 31.42
N LYS A 813 5.35 25.53 32.64
CA LYS A 813 4.76 24.31 33.23
C LYS A 813 3.22 24.36 33.18
N ASP A 814 2.63 25.51 33.56
CA ASP A 814 1.19 25.73 33.63
C ASP A 814 0.61 26.12 32.26
N GLY A 815 1.45 26.60 31.33
CA GLY A 815 1.06 27.01 29.99
C GLY A 815 0.01 28.12 29.98
N THR A 816 -1.03 27.96 29.16
CA THR A 816 -2.13 28.93 28.98
C THR A 816 -2.87 29.27 30.28
N GLN A 817 -2.80 28.40 31.29
CA GLN A 817 -3.40 28.55 32.61
C GLN A 817 -2.46 29.20 33.65
N CYS A 818 -1.25 29.62 33.26
CA CYS A 818 -0.32 30.26 34.18
C CYS A 818 -0.87 31.61 34.68
N GLN A 819 -1.06 31.73 36.00
CA GLN A 819 -1.48 32.99 36.62
C GLN A 819 -0.40 34.09 36.52
N GLN A 820 0.88 33.70 36.33
CA GLN A 820 1.98 34.64 36.13
C GLN A 820 2.18 35.10 34.67
N LYS A 821 1.31 34.75 33.72
CA LYS A 821 1.46 35.13 32.30
C LYS A 821 1.47 36.64 32.02
N ASN A 822 0.96 37.45 32.95
CA ASN A 822 1.00 38.91 32.90
C ASN A 822 2.21 39.51 33.65
N SER A 823 3.05 38.69 34.29
CA SER A 823 4.27 39.16 34.97
C SER A 823 5.41 39.31 33.96
N VAL A 824 5.94 40.53 33.86
CA VAL A 824 7.06 40.87 32.96
C VAL A 824 8.26 39.96 33.20
N GLU A 825 8.62 39.70 34.46
CA GLU A 825 9.75 38.82 34.82
C GLU A 825 9.55 37.36 34.38
N HIS A 826 8.29 36.90 34.36
CA HIS A 826 7.93 35.54 33.95
C HIS A 826 7.92 35.42 32.42
N SER A 827 7.23 36.33 31.72
CA SER A 827 7.05 36.27 30.27
C SER A 827 8.30 36.66 29.46
N ILE A 828 9.30 37.27 30.11
CA ILE A 828 10.68 37.37 29.58
C ILE A 828 11.36 35.99 29.48
N LYS A 829 10.94 34.99 30.27
CA LYS A 829 11.59 33.67 30.35
C LYS A 829 10.72 32.56 29.77
N TYR A 830 9.40 32.64 29.91
CA TYR A 830 8.48 31.57 29.58
C TYR A 830 7.43 31.94 28.54
N SER A 831 7.14 31.01 27.64
CA SER A 831 6.00 31.00 26.72
C SER A 831 4.84 30.20 27.32
N HIS A 832 3.62 30.67 27.14
CA HIS A 832 2.41 30.01 27.64
C HIS A 832 1.76 29.07 26.60
N GLY A 833 2.41 28.85 25.46
CA GLY A 833 1.89 28.05 24.34
C GLY A 833 1.23 28.91 23.26
N GLU A 834 1.73 30.13 23.07
CA GLU A 834 1.34 31.02 21.98
C GLU A 834 1.64 30.36 20.63
N ASN A 835 0.65 30.34 19.74
CA ASN A 835 0.78 29.71 18.44
C ASN A 835 1.49 30.68 17.47
N ILE A 836 2.80 30.81 17.63
CA ILE A 836 3.66 31.60 16.73
C ILE A 836 3.73 30.86 15.39
N GLN A 837 2.77 31.17 14.52
CA GLN A 837 2.78 30.69 13.14
C GLN A 837 3.99 31.27 12.41
N LEU A 838 4.69 30.42 11.66
CA LEU A 838 5.82 30.80 10.81
C LEU A 838 5.34 31.73 9.69
N SER A 839 5.40 33.04 9.95
CA SER A 839 5.11 34.08 8.95
C SER A 839 6.18 34.04 7.86
N THR A 840 5.86 33.49 6.69
CA THR A 840 6.71 33.50 5.50
C THR A 840 6.75 34.85 4.78
N ARG A 841 6.45 35.95 5.49
CA ARG A 841 6.44 37.32 4.97
C ARG A 841 7.49 38.18 5.68
N ASN A 842 8.63 38.37 5.01
CA ASN A 842 9.22 39.70 4.71
C ASN A 842 10.66 39.58 4.18
N VAL A 843 10.82 39.17 2.91
CA VAL A 843 12.02 39.51 2.12
C VAL A 843 11.53 40.00 0.75
N SER A 844 11.76 41.27 0.45
CA SER A 844 11.40 41.86 -0.84
C SER A 844 12.41 42.94 -1.23
N HIS A 845 13.31 42.63 -2.17
CA HIS A 845 13.73 43.53 -3.27
C HIS A 845 14.75 42.83 -4.20
N SER A 846 14.51 43.00 -5.52
CA SER A 846 15.49 43.00 -6.63
C SER A 846 16.72 42.06 -6.59
N ASN A 847 16.64 40.89 -7.23
CA ASN A 847 16.97 40.76 -8.66
C ASN A 847 16.70 39.33 -9.20
N SER A 848 16.69 39.17 -10.52
CA SER A 848 16.26 37.95 -11.22
C SER A 848 17.37 36.89 -11.37
N PHE A 849 17.05 35.62 -11.10
CA PHE A 849 16.66 34.67 -12.16
C PHE A 849 16.03 33.39 -11.57
N LYS A 850 15.09 32.82 -12.34
CA LYS A 850 14.16 31.70 -12.07
C LYS A 850 14.66 30.59 -11.10
N SER A 851 13.94 30.40 -10.00
CA SER A 851 13.80 29.11 -9.30
C SER A 851 12.91 28.14 -10.14
N GLN A 852 12.82 26.82 -9.93
CA GLN A 852 12.84 25.98 -8.71
C GLN A 852 11.61 26.14 -7.81
N GLU A 853 10.51 25.48 -8.18
CA GLU A 853 9.37 25.20 -7.31
C GLU A 853 9.01 23.71 -7.47
N ASP A 854 9.37 22.90 -6.46
CA ASP A 854 8.99 21.49 -6.34
C ASP A 854 8.55 21.25 -4.88
N PHE A 855 7.37 20.66 -4.73
CA PHE A 855 6.84 20.04 -3.49
C PHE A 855 5.78 18.99 -3.88
#